data_AF-A0A6M1L361-F1
#
_entry.id   AF-A0A6M1L361-F1
#
_cell.length_a   1.000
_cell.length_b   1.000
_cell.length_c   1.000
_cell.angle_alpha   90.00
_cell.angle_beta   90.00
_cell.angle_gamma   90.00
#
_symmetry.space_group_name_H-M   'P 1'
#
loop_
_entity.id
_entity.type
_entity.pdbx_description
1 polymer ?
#
loop_
_entity_poly.entity_id
_entity_poly.type
_entity_poly.pdbx_seq_one_letter_code
_entity_poly.pdbx_strand_id
1 'polypeptide(L)'
;MQHRLSRQHVVDMCRTMLARGYLKATEGNVSVRVPGHRRYAVTPSNYDYDRMRVEDICIVDFDGRHLPDDSGADLKPSIECGMHANIYRERPDVNAIVHTHQPYASALAFLRKPIPALTDEQVRFLGREVAIIDYAPSGTGFLARNVQKKVASGDNAFIIANHGVVAVGTDPDRAVFNMALLEKVSIAYLLALTSEAGKIHTIPTAIREIAFSKLRADEKRIAAQLTEAVEPLRVPADEELPSADAAAAEIAGRTASSMPAASADDEMAGTPGAEAARLGYAITEYPDVDDVMRRLKALTAQPVRGLRHDAMLDVLNYFDTKCRASKEITDRARRRIPGGVQHNLAFNYPFPLAVDKADGAYLVDRDGNTYIDFLQAGGPTILGSNYGPVNERVADVVRDSGPVTGLFHEYELKLAEIIHRFMPHVEMYRSLGSGTEAVMAAVRGARAFTGRKMVIKVGGAYHGWSDTMVYGLRVPGTYRMNAKGIPFGATARTREAFPHDLGQLKRKLIENRLRGGTAAVVVEPVGPESGTRPAPRDFNARVRELCDEFGALLIFDEVVTGFRLGLGGAAGYFGVTPDLTVLGKAVSGGYPMAGGVGGRADVMAVFGSGLDGRSGAHIQVGGTLSANPLSCAAGYFAIEEMARTNAPVIAGRAGDRLTRGLQRLVDSYGLPYVAYNQGSIVHLECSGVMLLDMRNPVKLLKENKSRKRLMEQMGAAYTAHGIVTLAGSRMYTSMADTDAVVDDALARFDQVFALVDGV
;
A
#
# COMPACT_ATOMS: atom_id res chain seq x y z
N MET A 1 14.15 -14.36 -31.43
CA MET A 1 15.26 -13.49 -31.89
C MET A 1 16.41 -13.60 -30.91
N GLN A 2 17.58 -14.02 -31.36
CA GLN A 2 18.77 -14.09 -30.51
C GLN A 2 19.11 -12.69 -29.95
N HIS A 3 19.54 -12.59 -28.69
CA HIS A 3 20.00 -11.34 -28.06
C HIS A 3 18.96 -10.21 -27.88
N ARG A 4 17.65 -10.51 -28.00
CA ARG A 4 16.55 -9.53 -27.92
C ARG A 4 16.59 -8.62 -26.68
N LEU A 5 16.91 -9.17 -25.51
CA LEU A 5 16.95 -8.42 -24.25
C LEU A 5 18.01 -7.31 -24.26
N SER A 6 19.26 -7.62 -24.62
CA SER A 6 20.33 -6.62 -24.71
C SER A 6 20.03 -5.56 -25.77
N ARG A 7 19.37 -5.94 -26.88
CA ARG A 7 18.92 -4.99 -27.91
C ARG A 7 17.86 -4.03 -27.39
N GLN A 8 16.86 -4.57 -26.68
CA GLN A 8 15.81 -3.77 -26.06
C GLN A 8 16.39 -2.77 -25.06
N HIS A 9 17.31 -3.21 -24.19
CA HIS A 9 17.98 -2.30 -23.25
C HIS A 9 18.73 -1.17 -23.96
N VAL A 10 19.40 -1.42 -25.09
CA VAL A 10 20.05 -0.36 -25.88
C VAL A 10 19.01 0.66 -26.38
N VAL A 11 17.88 0.20 -26.92
CA VAL A 11 16.79 1.08 -27.38
C VAL A 11 16.21 1.91 -26.22
N ASP A 12 15.95 1.29 -25.08
CA ASP A 12 15.34 1.95 -23.92
C ASP A 12 16.29 2.99 -23.29
N MET A 13 17.58 2.66 -23.22
CA MET A 13 18.61 3.61 -22.81
C MET A 13 18.64 4.81 -23.75
N CYS A 14 18.65 4.59 -25.07
CA CYS A 14 18.64 5.66 -26.07
C CYS A 14 17.40 6.55 -25.96
N ARG A 15 16.20 5.98 -25.86
CA ARG A 15 14.93 6.73 -25.69
C ARG A 15 14.88 7.51 -24.38
N THR A 16 15.33 6.91 -23.29
CA THR A 16 15.39 7.58 -21.99
C THR A 16 16.32 8.78 -22.02
N MET A 17 17.47 8.64 -22.68
CA MET A 17 18.44 9.73 -22.81
C MET A 17 17.98 10.81 -23.78
N LEU A 18 17.33 10.46 -24.90
CA LEU A 18 16.68 11.42 -25.81
C LEU A 18 15.61 12.25 -25.07
N ALA A 19 14.70 11.59 -24.35
CA ALA A 19 13.61 12.26 -23.63
C ALA A 19 14.12 13.22 -22.53
N ARG A 20 15.31 12.94 -21.98
CA ARG A 20 15.97 13.79 -20.98
C ARG A 20 16.86 14.87 -21.59
N GLY A 21 16.95 14.93 -22.92
CA GLY A 21 17.76 15.92 -23.64
C GLY A 21 19.26 15.62 -23.63
N TYR A 22 19.65 14.39 -23.31
CA TYR A 22 21.05 14.00 -23.28
C TYR A 22 21.54 13.54 -24.66
N LEU A 23 20.82 12.66 -25.35
CA LEU A 23 21.18 12.35 -26.75
C LEU A 23 20.49 13.31 -27.72
N LYS A 24 21.16 13.61 -28.84
CA LYS A 24 20.57 14.37 -29.96
C LYS A 24 20.93 13.73 -31.29
N ALA A 25 19.90 13.42 -32.09
CA ALA A 25 20.04 12.83 -33.43
C ALA A 25 20.98 11.59 -33.44
N THR A 26 22.14 11.68 -34.10
CA THR A 26 23.10 10.57 -34.27
C THR A 26 24.35 10.70 -33.36
N GLU A 27 24.34 11.65 -32.41
CA GLU A 27 25.52 11.99 -31.59
C GLU A 27 25.69 11.03 -30.40
N GLY A 28 26.69 10.13 -30.47
CA GLY A 28 27.03 9.19 -29.41
C GLY A 28 26.87 7.73 -29.81
N ASN A 29 26.93 6.81 -28.85
CA ASN A 29 26.54 5.41 -29.01
C ASN A 29 26.34 4.73 -27.65
N VAL A 30 25.56 3.66 -27.66
CA VAL A 30 25.17 2.91 -26.46
C VAL A 30 25.39 1.44 -26.69
N SER A 31 25.86 0.74 -25.68
CA SER A 31 25.96 -0.71 -25.73
C SER A 31 25.59 -1.39 -24.43
N VAL A 32 25.12 -2.63 -24.53
CA VAL A 32 24.79 -3.50 -23.41
C VAL A 32 25.41 -4.88 -23.65
N ARG A 33 26.09 -5.43 -22.65
CA ARG A 33 26.67 -6.77 -22.68
C ARG A 33 25.56 -7.80 -22.91
N VAL A 34 25.87 -8.85 -23.68
CA VAL A 34 24.99 -10.01 -23.79
C VAL A 34 25.30 -10.96 -22.62
N PRO A 35 24.34 -11.25 -21.72
CA PRO A 35 24.55 -12.16 -20.60
C PRO A 35 25.05 -13.53 -21.05
N GLY A 36 26.05 -14.08 -20.35
CA GLY A 36 26.59 -15.42 -20.65
C GLY A 36 27.43 -15.53 -21.94
N HIS A 37 27.63 -14.44 -22.69
CA HIS A 37 28.35 -14.45 -23.96
C HIS A 37 29.47 -13.40 -24.01
N ARG A 38 30.53 -13.65 -24.78
CA ARG A 38 31.62 -12.69 -25.06
C ARG A 38 31.25 -11.72 -26.19
N ARG A 39 30.06 -11.12 -26.08
CA ARG A 39 29.41 -10.28 -27.12
C ARG A 39 28.61 -9.16 -26.46
N TYR A 40 28.31 -8.11 -27.21
CA TYR A 40 27.47 -6.99 -26.76
C TYR A 40 26.58 -6.48 -27.90
N ALA A 41 25.42 -5.94 -27.52
CA ALA A 41 24.52 -5.22 -28.41
C ALA A 41 24.94 -3.74 -28.44
N VAL A 42 24.92 -3.10 -29.61
CA VAL A 42 25.38 -1.71 -29.77
C VAL A 42 24.59 -0.98 -30.84
N THR A 43 24.39 0.31 -30.65
CA THR A 43 23.71 1.18 -31.62
C THR A 43 24.39 1.14 -33.00
N PRO A 44 23.62 1.15 -34.11
CA PRO A 44 24.16 1.26 -35.45
C PRO A 44 24.80 2.63 -35.70
N SER A 45 25.69 2.69 -36.70
CA SER A 45 26.39 3.93 -37.07
C SER A 45 25.46 4.92 -37.78
N ASN A 46 25.52 6.19 -37.39
CA ASN A 46 24.79 7.31 -38.03
C ASN A 46 23.28 7.06 -38.18
N TYR A 47 22.62 6.60 -37.10
CA TYR A 47 21.21 6.24 -37.10
C TYR A 47 20.41 7.11 -36.13
N ASP A 48 19.20 7.49 -36.54
CA ASP A 48 18.30 8.31 -35.73
C ASP A 48 17.71 7.49 -34.57
N TYR A 49 18.07 7.88 -33.34
CA TYR A 49 17.63 7.20 -32.13
C TYR A 49 16.11 7.20 -31.93
N ASP A 50 15.37 8.17 -32.46
CA ASP A 50 13.91 8.25 -32.32
C ASP A 50 13.17 7.20 -33.17
N ARG A 51 13.79 6.82 -34.30
CA ARG A 51 13.24 5.85 -35.27
C ARG A 51 13.80 4.44 -35.09
N MET A 52 14.66 4.25 -34.08
CA MET A 52 15.38 2.99 -33.85
C MET A 52 14.49 1.92 -33.25
N ARG A 53 14.49 0.76 -33.91
CA ARG A 53 13.79 -0.45 -33.47
C ARG A 53 14.80 -1.46 -32.91
N VAL A 54 14.28 -2.48 -32.23
CA VAL A 54 15.10 -3.54 -31.61
C VAL A 54 15.90 -4.29 -32.65
N GLU A 55 15.32 -4.47 -33.84
CA GLU A 55 15.91 -5.17 -34.97
C GLU A 55 17.07 -4.40 -35.60
N ASP A 56 17.12 -3.08 -35.40
CA ASP A 56 18.16 -2.20 -35.97
C ASP A 56 19.47 -2.24 -35.14
N ILE A 57 19.49 -2.93 -33.99
CA ILE A 57 20.64 -2.98 -33.07
C ILE A 57 21.65 -4.06 -33.49
N CYS A 58 22.90 -3.67 -33.73
CA CYS A 58 23.98 -4.56 -34.15
C CYS A 58 24.54 -5.40 -32.98
N ILE A 59 25.05 -6.60 -33.28
CA ILE A 59 25.73 -7.48 -32.32
C ILE A 59 27.21 -7.57 -32.67
N VAL A 60 28.08 -7.29 -31.70
CA VAL A 60 29.53 -7.25 -31.89
C VAL A 60 30.21 -8.13 -30.84
N ASP A 61 31.28 -8.84 -31.21
CA ASP A 61 32.10 -9.58 -30.26
C ASP A 61 33.15 -8.68 -29.57
N PHE A 62 33.84 -9.23 -28.57
CA PHE A 62 34.85 -8.47 -27.81
C PHE A 62 36.16 -8.23 -28.58
N ASP A 63 36.26 -8.76 -29.80
CA ASP A 63 37.35 -8.49 -30.74
C ASP A 63 36.95 -7.41 -31.77
N GLY A 64 35.74 -6.84 -31.63
CA GLY A 64 35.23 -5.75 -32.46
C GLY A 64 34.64 -6.22 -33.79
N ARG A 65 34.39 -7.52 -33.97
CA ARG A 65 33.82 -8.07 -35.21
C ARG A 65 32.30 -8.04 -35.16
N HIS A 66 31.70 -7.50 -36.21
CA HIS A 66 30.25 -7.54 -36.41
C HIS A 66 29.82 -8.98 -36.69
N LEU A 67 28.83 -9.46 -35.95
CA LEU A 67 28.31 -10.82 -36.12
C LEU A 67 27.02 -10.77 -36.94
N PRO A 68 26.89 -11.57 -38.00
CA PRO A 68 25.64 -11.69 -38.73
C PRO A 68 24.57 -12.28 -37.81
N ASP A 69 23.36 -11.72 -37.87
CA ASP A 69 22.22 -12.21 -37.10
C ASP A 69 20.92 -12.22 -37.92
N ASP A 70 19.94 -12.97 -37.44
CA ASP A 70 18.66 -13.23 -38.12
C ASP A 70 17.68 -12.03 -38.16
N SER A 71 18.12 -10.83 -37.76
CA SER A 71 17.32 -9.59 -37.76
C SER A 71 16.94 -9.09 -39.15
N GLY A 72 17.70 -9.47 -40.18
CA GLY A 72 17.51 -8.99 -41.55
C GLY A 72 17.88 -7.52 -41.78
N ALA A 73 18.42 -6.82 -40.77
CA ALA A 73 18.87 -5.43 -40.88
C ALA A 73 20.34 -5.36 -41.33
N ASP A 74 20.61 -4.90 -42.56
CA ASP A 74 21.98 -4.70 -43.08
C ASP A 74 22.56 -3.35 -42.61
N LEU A 75 22.65 -3.15 -41.29
CA LEU A 75 23.18 -1.94 -40.67
C LEU A 75 24.59 -2.17 -40.13
N LYS A 76 25.47 -1.19 -40.32
CA LYS A 76 26.85 -1.22 -39.79
C LYS A 76 26.85 -0.77 -38.32
N PRO A 77 27.55 -1.48 -37.41
CA PRO A 77 27.68 -1.06 -36.02
C PRO A 77 28.44 0.25 -35.88
N SER A 78 28.31 0.92 -34.73
CA SER A 78 29.07 2.15 -34.43
C SER A 78 30.57 2.00 -34.73
N ILE A 79 31.19 3.03 -35.32
CA ILE A 79 32.63 3.08 -35.57
C ILE A 79 33.47 3.00 -34.28
N GLU A 80 32.85 3.25 -33.11
CA GLU A 80 33.51 3.23 -31.81
C GLU A 80 33.42 1.89 -31.08
N CYS A 81 32.96 0.83 -31.75
CA CYS A 81 32.88 -0.50 -31.16
C CYS A 81 34.20 -0.97 -30.54
N GLY A 82 35.34 -0.62 -31.13
CA GLY A 82 36.66 -0.97 -30.55
C GLY A 82 36.88 -0.40 -29.14
N MET A 83 36.33 0.77 -28.83
CA MET A 83 36.38 1.36 -27.49
C MET A 83 35.53 0.54 -26.50
N HIS A 84 34.32 0.18 -26.90
CA HIS A 84 33.38 -0.57 -26.06
C HIS A 84 33.90 -1.98 -25.75
N ALA A 85 34.43 -2.66 -26.78
CA ALA A 85 35.10 -3.95 -26.65
C ALA A 85 36.26 -3.91 -25.65
N ASN A 86 37.10 -2.87 -25.69
CA ASN A 86 38.19 -2.70 -24.72
C ASN A 86 37.69 -2.51 -23.29
N ILE A 87 36.67 -1.67 -23.10
CA ILE A 87 36.06 -1.44 -21.77
C ILE A 87 35.51 -2.75 -21.21
N TYR A 88 34.75 -3.51 -22.00
CA TYR A 88 34.17 -4.78 -21.54
C TYR A 88 35.21 -5.87 -21.23
N ARG A 89 36.37 -5.83 -21.90
CA ARG A 89 37.50 -6.73 -21.60
C ARG A 89 38.22 -6.34 -20.31
N GLU A 90 38.43 -5.04 -20.10
CA GLU A 90 39.14 -4.51 -18.93
C GLU A 90 38.27 -4.55 -17.66
N ARG A 91 36.96 -4.36 -17.80
CA ARG A 91 35.98 -4.28 -16.70
C ARG A 91 34.90 -5.34 -16.83
N PRO A 92 35.11 -6.55 -16.28
CA PRO A 92 34.11 -7.61 -16.27
C PRO A 92 32.82 -7.25 -15.52
N ASP A 93 32.90 -6.31 -14.57
CA ASP A 93 31.77 -5.78 -13.79
C ASP A 93 30.86 -4.83 -14.58
N VAL A 94 31.30 -4.34 -15.73
CA VAL A 94 30.54 -3.43 -16.59
C VAL A 94 29.64 -4.21 -17.54
N ASN A 95 28.34 -3.91 -17.49
CA ASN A 95 27.32 -4.52 -18.36
C ASN A 95 26.63 -3.51 -19.30
N ALA A 96 26.84 -2.21 -19.11
CA ALA A 96 26.35 -1.18 -20.02
C ALA A 96 27.32 -0.01 -20.14
N ILE A 97 27.41 0.56 -21.35
CA ILE A 97 28.29 1.68 -21.68
C ILE A 97 27.50 2.71 -22.46
N VAL A 98 27.66 3.97 -22.07
CA VAL A 98 27.07 5.14 -22.72
C VAL A 98 28.18 6.09 -23.15
N HIS A 99 28.27 6.37 -24.45
CA HIS A 99 29.12 7.41 -25.01
C HIS A 99 28.26 8.52 -25.64
N THR A 100 28.53 9.78 -25.29
CA THR A 100 27.73 10.93 -25.77
C THR A 100 28.58 12.21 -25.85
N HIS A 101 27.98 13.28 -26.41
CA HIS A 101 28.57 14.60 -26.56
C HIS A 101 27.78 15.67 -25.77
N GLN A 102 27.50 15.40 -24.49
CA GLN A 102 26.73 16.34 -23.67
C GLN A 102 27.34 17.75 -23.62
N PRO A 103 26.55 18.83 -23.64
CA PRO A 103 27.07 20.19 -23.76
C PRO A 103 27.99 20.61 -22.60
N TYR A 104 27.67 20.28 -21.35
CA TYR A 104 28.45 20.72 -20.21
C TYR A 104 29.69 19.85 -20.01
N ALA A 105 29.57 18.52 -20.08
CA ALA A 105 30.75 17.68 -19.98
C ALA A 105 31.72 17.86 -21.16
N SER A 106 31.21 18.17 -22.37
CA SER A 106 32.05 18.49 -23.54
C SER A 106 32.77 19.83 -23.39
N ALA A 107 32.16 20.83 -22.74
CA ALA A 107 32.86 22.08 -22.44
C ALA A 107 34.08 21.86 -21.52
N LEU A 108 33.98 20.94 -20.55
CA LEU A 108 35.14 20.52 -19.76
C LEU A 108 36.19 19.75 -20.59
N ALA A 109 35.75 18.98 -21.59
CA ALA A 109 36.64 18.31 -22.53
C ALA A 109 37.47 19.30 -23.35
N PHE A 110 36.87 20.42 -23.79
CA PHE A 110 37.56 21.49 -24.51
C PHE A 110 38.55 22.24 -23.62
N LEU A 111 38.21 22.42 -22.35
CA LEU A 111 39.07 23.05 -21.35
C LEU A 111 40.16 22.10 -20.80
N ARG A 112 40.10 20.81 -21.14
CA ARG A 112 40.95 19.74 -20.58
C ARG A 112 40.97 19.75 -19.04
N LYS A 113 39.80 20.02 -18.44
CA LYS A 113 39.61 20.11 -16.99
C LYS A 113 39.04 18.79 -16.45
N PRO A 114 39.81 17.99 -15.68
CA PRO A 114 39.22 16.87 -14.96
C PRO A 114 38.28 17.39 -13.86
N ILE A 115 37.28 16.59 -13.49
CA ILE A 115 36.40 16.93 -12.37
C ILE A 115 37.01 16.34 -11.09
N PRO A 116 37.45 17.18 -10.13
CA PRO A 116 37.97 16.69 -8.86
C PRO A 116 36.84 16.13 -7.98
N ALA A 117 37.16 15.56 -6.82
CA ALA A 117 36.17 15.10 -5.85
C ALA A 117 35.36 16.28 -5.26
N LEU A 118 34.20 16.59 -5.86
CA LEU A 118 33.36 17.73 -5.50
C LEU A 118 32.27 17.37 -4.48
N THR A 119 31.65 16.20 -4.62
CA THR A 119 30.54 15.76 -3.76
C THR A 119 30.62 14.26 -3.47
N ASP A 120 30.06 13.83 -2.34
CA ASP A 120 29.97 12.40 -1.99
C ASP A 120 29.20 11.60 -3.05
N GLU A 121 28.20 12.21 -3.68
CA GLU A 121 27.41 11.60 -4.75
C GLU A 121 28.27 11.33 -6.00
N GLN A 122 29.06 12.31 -6.45
CA GLN A 122 29.99 12.13 -7.57
C GLN A 122 31.05 11.08 -7.25
N VAL A 123 31.69 11.20 -6.10
CA VAL A 123 32.72 10.26 -5.63
C VAL A 123 32.17 8.83 -5.60
N ARG A 124 30.96 8.65 -5.09
CA ARG A 124 30.29 7.35 -4.97
C ARG A 124 30.01 6.69 -6.32
N PHE A 125 29.48 7.43 -7.29
CA PHE A 125 28.91 6.84 -8.49
C PHE A 125 29.78 6.98 -9.73
N LEU A 126 30.55 8.07 -9.84
CA LEU A 126 31.40 8.35 -11.00
C LEU A 126 32.85 7.96 -10.79
N GLY A 127 33.35 7.98 -9.54
CA GLY A 127 34.73 7.64 -9.23
C GLY A 127 35.48 8.74 -8.46
N ARG A 128 36.76 8.48 -8.13
CA ARG A 128 37.58 9.37 -7.28
C ARG A 128 37.81 10.75 -7.89
N GLU A 129 37.83 10.78 -9.21
CA GLU A 129 37.84 11.94 -10.08
C GLU A 129 37.18 11.50 -11.40
N VAL A 130 36.71 12.47 -12.18
CA VAL A 130 36.38 12.21 -13.59
C VAL A 130 37.58 12.64 -14.41
N ALA A 131 38.40 11.67 -14.80
CA ALA A 131 39.65 11.92 -15.50
C ALA A 131 39.44 12.37 -16.96
N ILE A 132 40.41 13.12 -17.47
CA ILE A 132 40.53 13.45 -18.90
C ILE A 132 41.36 12.37 -19.59
N ILE A 133 40.85 11.84 -20.69
CA ILE A 133 41.52 10.93 -21.62
C ILE A 133 42.05 11.74 -22.79
N ASP A 134 43.30 11.51 -23.18
CA ASP A 134 43.91 12.20 -24.32
C ASP A 134 43.18 11.93 -25.63
N TYR A 135 43.03 12.99 -26.43
CA TYR A 135 42.37 12.92 -27.73
C TYR A 135 43.08 11.94 -28.66
N ALA A 136 42.27 11.14 -29.35
CA ALA A 136 42.66 10.41 -30.54
C ALA A 136 41.44 10.33 -31.47
N PRO A 137 41.63 10.24 -32.80
CA PRO A 137 40.50 10.22 -33.73
C PRO A 137 39.54 9.05 -33.45
N SER A 138 38.23 9.31 -33.57
CA SER A 138 37.16 8.33 -33.36
C SER A 138 37.34 7.10 -34.24
N GLY A 139 37.00 5.92 -33.71
CA GLY A 139 37.17 4.64 -34.42
C GLY A 139 38.62 4.17 -34.61
N THR A 140 39.63 4.86 -34.08
CA THR A 140 41.02 4.40 -34.12
C THR A 140 41.37 3.50 -32.93
N GLY A 141 42.27 2.53 -33.15
CA GLY A 141 42.84 1.71 -32.07
C GLY A 141 43.62 2.53 -31.03
N PHE A 142 44.03 3.76 -31.35
CA PHE A 142 44.67 4.67 -30.39
C PHE A 142 43.69 5.19 -29.34
N LEU A 143 42.49 5.62 -29.75
CA LEU A 143 41.45 6.05 -28.82
C LEU A 143 41.05 4.92 -27.87
N ALA A 144 40.78 3.74 -28.43
CA ALA A 144 40.41 2.56 -27.65
C ALA A 144 41.48 2.17 -26.60
N ARG A 145 42.77 2.33 -26.91
CA ARG A 145 43.87 2.11 -25.95
C ARG A 145 43.96 3.19 -24.88
N ASN A 146 43.74 4.47 -25.23
CA ASN A 146 43.75 5.57 -24.27
C ASN A 146 42.61 5.44 -23.25
N VAL A 147 41.41 5.06 -23.72
CA VAL A 147 40.26 4.78 -22.84
C VAL A 147 40.56 3.60 -21.91
N GLN A 148 41.07 2.49 -22.45
CA GLN A 148 41.39 1.29 -21.66
C GLN A 148 42.30 1.60 -20.46
N LYS A 149 43.39 2.36 -20.68
CA LYS A 149 44.35 2.72 -19.62
C LYS A 149 43.71 3.44 -18.43
N LYS A 150 42.70 4.28 -18.68
CA LYS A 150 42.02 5.06 -17.64
C LYS A 150 40.89 4.28 -16.98
N VAL A 151 40.17 3.46 -17.73
CA VAL A 151 39.06 2.64 -17.23
C VAL A 151 39.52 1.58 -16.20
N ALA A 152 40.79 1.18 -16.25
CA ALA A 152 41.44 0.33 -15.25
C ALA A 152 41.52 0.97 -13.84
N SER A 153 41.28 2.28 -13.68
CA SER A 153 41.24 2.94 -12.36
C SER A 153 40.07 2.47 -11.48
N GLY A 154 39.05 1.85 -12.09
CA GLY A 154 37.81 1.47 -11.44
C GLY A 154 36.77 2.60 -11.35
N ASP A 155 37.07 3.78 -11.90
CA ASP A 155 36.09 4.86 -12.02
C ASP A 155 35.04 4.52 -13.09
N ASN A 156 33.88 5.16 -13.02
CA ASN A 156 32.71 4.83 -13.83
C ASN A 156 32.36 5.91 -14.87
N ALA A 157 33.09 7.02 -14.89
CA ALA A 157 32.89 8.08 -15.86
C ALA A 157 34.22 8.75 -16.26
N PHE A 158 34.34 9.10 -17.53
CA PHE A 158 35.54 9.69 -18.11
C PHE A 158 35.17 10.73 -19.17
N ILE A 159 36.01 11.75 -19.32
CA ILE A 159 35.89 12.77 -20.35
C ILE A 159 37.01 12.57 -21.38
N ILE A 160 36.71 12.55 -22.67
CA ILE A 160 37.69 12.42 -23.75
C ILE A 160 37.95 13.83 -24.30
N ALA A 161 39.20 14.30 -24.21
CA ALA A 161 39.58 15.64 -24.64
C ALA A 161 39.15 15.91 -26.09
N ASN A 162 38.55 17.06 -26.36
CA ASN A 162 38.07 17.47 -27.70
C ASN A 162 37.10 16.51 -28.40
N HIS A 163 36.43 15.61 -27.66
CA HIS A 163 35.54 14.60 -28.23
C HIS A 163 34.22 14.53 -27.46
N GLY A 164 34.05 13.57 -26.57
CA GLY A 164 32.83 13.37 -25.79
C GLY A 164 33.12 12.71 -24.44
N VAL A 165 32.13 12.02 -23.88
CA VAL A 165 32.24 11.36 -22.56
C VAL A 165 31.92 9.89 -22.63
N VAL A 166 32.42 9.12 -21.68
CA VAL A 166 32.09 7.71 -21.51
C VAL A 166 31.65 7.48 -20.07
N ALA A 167 30.46 6.92 -19.89
CA ALA A 167 29.95 6.47 -18.61
C ALA A 167 29.64 4.97 -18.67
N VAL A 168 30.01 4.24 -17.62
CA VAL A 168 29.81 2.79 -17.52
C VAL A 168 28.94 2.45 -16.32
N GLY A 169 28.26 1.31 -16.38
CA GLY A 169 27.42 0.82 -15.30
C GLY A 169 27.43 -0.71 -15.19
N THR A 170 27.12 -1.19 -13.99
CA THR A 170 26.88 -2.61 -13.68
C THR A 170 25.62 -3.15 -14.35
N ASP A 171 24.76 -2.26 -14.82
CA ASP A 171 23.48 -2.51 -15.48
C ASP A 171 23.09 -1.26 -16.31
N PRO A 172 22.12 -1.39 -17.25
CA PRO A 172 21.65 -0.29 -18.09
C PRO A 172 21.23 0.97 -17.32
N ASP A 173 20.46 0.82 -16.24
CA ASP A 173 19.94 1.95 -15.45
C ASP A 173 21.08 2.69 -14.76
N ARG A 174 22.05 1.95 -14.22
CA ARG A 174 23.24 2.53 -13.61
C ARG A 174 24.07 3.32 -14.61
N ALA A 175 24.23 2.84 -15.84
CA ALA A 175 24.97 3.57 -16.87
C ALA A 175 24.27 4.88 -17.28
N VAL A 176 22.94 4.86 -17.43
CA VAL A 176 22.14 6.07 -17.69
C VAL A 176 22.19 7.04 -16.50
N PHE A 177 22.10 6.54 -15.27
CA PHE A 177 22.23 7.34 -14.06
C PHE A 177 23.61 8.00 -13.96
N ASN A 178 24.69 7.26 -14.18
CA ASN A 178 26.05 7.76 -14.13
C ASN A 178 26.27 8.85 -15.19
N MET A 179 25.73 8.69 -16.39
CA MET A 179 25.79 9.72 -17.43
C MET A 179 25.02 11.00 -17.01
N ALA A 180 23.80 10.85 -16.50
CA ALA A 180 23.01 12.01 -16.04
C ALA A 180 23.69 12.75 -14.86
N LEU A 181 24.29 12.00 -13.94
CA LEU A 181 25.06 12.57 -12.84
C LEU A 181 26.33 13.26 -13.32
N LEU A 182 27.04 12.69 -14.31
CA LEU A 182 28.20 13.32 -14.93
C LEU A 182 27.82 14.70 -15.51
N GLU A 183 26.70 14.79 -16.19
CA GLU A 183 26.26 16.07 -16.79
C GLU A 183 25.86 17.09 -15.71
N LYS A 184 25.12 16.67 -14.69
CA LYS A 184 24.76 17.50 -13.52
C LYS A 184 26.00 18.03 -12.80
N VAL A 185 27.02 17.20 -12.61
CA VAL A 185 28.26 17.63 -11.94
C VAL A 185 29.08 18.54 -12.85
N SER A 186 29.10 18.26 -14.16
CA SER A 186 29.82 19.07 -15.14
C SER A 186 29.31 20.52 -15.20
N ILE A 187 27.99 20.72 -15.22
CA ILE A 187 27.41 22.08 -15.19
C ILE A 187 27.75 22.81 -13.88
N ALA A 188 27.64 22.13 -12.73
CA ALA A 188 27.96 22.74 -11.45
C ALA A 188 29.43 23.14 -11.36
N TYR A 189 30.34 22.30 -11.86
CA TYR A 189 31.77 22.57 -11.87
C TYR A 189 32.14 23.71 -12.83
N LEU A 190 31.54 23.75 -14.02
CA LEU A 190 31.72 24.85 -14.96
C LEU A 190 31.26 26.19 -14.37
N LEU A 191 30.07 26.22 -13.75
CA LEU A 191 29.57 27.43 -13.09
C LEU A 191 30.52 27.92 -12.01
N ALA A 192 31.06 27.00 -11.19
CA ALA A 192 32.06 27.33 -10.19
C ALA A 192 33.35 27.88 -10.82
N LEU A 193 33.84 27.28 -11.91
CA LEU A 193 35.03 27.76 -12.64
C LEU A 193 34.85 29.15 -13.25
N THR A 194 33.63 29.50 -13.68
CA THR A 194 33.32 30.79 -14.33
C THR A 194 32.91 31.90 -13.36
N SER A 195 32.76 31.59 -12.06
CA SER A 195 32.42 32.59 -11.03
C SER A 195 33.67 33.33 -10.53
N GLU A 196 33.54 34.62 -10.15
CA GLU A 196 34.63 35.43 -9.58
C GLU A 196 34.99 35.02 -8.14
N ALA A 197 35.55 33.82 -7.99
CA ALA A 197 36.45 33.44 -6.89
C ALA A 197 37.06 32.08 -7.24
N GLY A 198 38.31 32.05 -7.72
CA GLY A 198 39.06 30.85 -8.08
C GLY A 198 39.41 29.90 -6.91
N LYS A 199 38.51 29.71 -5.95
CA LYS A 199 38.65 28.83 -4.78
C LYS A 199 37.60 27.72 -4.84
N ILE A 200 37.89 26.68 -5.62
CA ILE A 200 37.08 25.46 -5.62
C ILE A 200 37.55 24.57 -4.46
N HIS A 201 36.68 24.36 -3.49
CA HIS A 201 36.93 23.43 -2.39
C HIS A 201 36.55 22.01 -2.81
N THR A 202 37.43 21.06 -2.53
CA THR A 202 37.25 19.63 -2.86
C THR A 202 37.24 18.80 -1.59
N ILE A 203 36.70 17.59 -1.66
CA ILE A 203 36.70 16.66 -0.53
C ILE A 203 38.16 16.29 -0.21
N PRO A 204 38.65 16.54 1.02
CA PRO A 204 40.01 16.19 1.41
C PRO A 204 40.28 14.71 1.22
N THR A 205 41.47 14.35 0.74
CA THR A 205 41.85 12.96 0.41
C THR A 205 41.55 11.96 1.54
N ALA A 206 41.82 12.33 2.79
CA ALA A 206 41.54 11.47 3.95
C ALA A 206 40.03 11.18 4.13
N ILE A 207 39.17 12.18 3.91
CA ILE A 207 37.70 12.03 3.98
C ILE A 207 37.18 11.25 2.78
N ARG A 208 37.75 11.47 1.59
CA ARG A 208 37.44 10.73 0.37
C ARG A 208 37.70 9.23 0.53
N GLU A 209 38.84 8.84 1.10
CA GLU A 209 39.18 7.42 1.33
C GLU A 209 38.28 6.79 2.41
N ILE A 210 37.89 7.54 3.44
CA ILE A 210 36.90 7.09 4.43
C ILE A 210 35.53 6.89 3.77
N ALA A 211 35.08 7.83 2.93
CA ALA A 211 33.83 7.71 2.19
C ALA A 211 33.84 6.50 1.23
N PHE A 212 34.91 6.31 0.46
CA PHE A 212 35.08 5.16 -0.45
C PHE A 212 35.16 3.81 0.26
N SER A 213 35.88 3.72 1.37
CA SER A 213 35.99 2.48 2.15
C SER A 213 34.70 2.13 2.87
N LYS A 214 34.03 3.13 3.47
CA LYS A 214 32.69 2.98 4.07
C LYS A 214 31.64 2.62 3.03
N LEU A 215 31.76 3.09 1.79
CA LEU A 215 30.90 2.71 0.66
C LEU A 215 31.04 1.23 0.26
N ARG A 216 32.26 0.70 0.13
CA ARG A 216 32.44 -0.74 -0.13
C ARG A 216 31.97 -1.60 1.03
N ALA A 217 32.13 -1.12 2.25
CA ALA A 217 31.59 -1.77 3.45
C ALA A 217 30.06 -1.70 3.48
N ASP A 218 29.45 -0.57 3.10
CA ASP A 218 28.00 -0.38 3.02
C ASP A 218 27.39 -1.13 1.84
N GLU A 219 28.08 -1.30 0.71
CA GLU A 219 27.63 -2.15 -0.40
C GLU A 219 27.72 -3.63 -0.05
N LYS A 220 28.82 -4.06 0.60
CA LYS A 220 28.91 -5.41 1.19
C LYS A 220 27.86 -5.62 2.28
N ARG A 221 27.59 -4.59 3.10
CA ARG A 221 26.61 -4.64 4.19
C ARG A 221 25.18 -4.55 3.68
N ILE A 222 24.89 -3.82 2.61
CA ILE A 222 23.58 -3.81 1.94
C ILE A 222 23.37 -5.14 1.24
N ALA A 223 24.39 -5.70 0.59
CA ALA A 223 24.35 -7.07 0.05
C ALA A 223 24.22 -8.15 1.15
N ALA A 224 24.83 -7.92 2.33
CA ALA A 224 24.70 -8.81 3.50
C ALA A 224 23.41 -8.58 4.31
N GLN A 225 22.82 -7.39 4.27
CA GLN A 225 21.52 -7.07 4.88
C GLN A 225 20.36 -7.45 3.95
N LEU A 226 20.62 -7.56 2.64
CA LEU A 226 19.79 -8.29 1.67
C LEU A 226 19.74 -9.81 1.96
N THR A 227 20.48 -10.30 2.97
CA THR A 227 20.59 -11.72 3.33
C THR A 227 20.39 -12.04 4.83
N GLU A 228 19.76 -11.15 5.62
CA GLU A 228 18.92 -11.69 6.72
C GLU A 228 17.58 -12.09 6.11
N ALA A 229 17.59 -13.20 5.36
CA ALA A 229 16.40 -13.78 4.79
C ALA A 229 15.47 -14.16 5.96
N VAL A 230 14.33 -13.47 6.09
CA VAL A 230 13.22 -14.04 6.85
C VAL A 230 12.82 -15.30 6.08
N GLU A 231 12.83 -16.43 6.77
CA GLU A 231 12.48 -17.71 6.16
C GLU A 231 11.10 -17.59 5.49
N PRO A 232 10.95 -17.97 4.21
CA PRO A 232 9.66 -17.95 3.51
C PRO A 232 8.60 -18.67 4.34
N LEU A 233 7.36 -18.19 4.30
CA LEU A 233 6.28 -18.86 5.04
C LEU A 233 5.88 -20.08 4.21
N ARG A 234 6.66 -21.17 4.30
CA ARG A 234 6.50 -22.35 3.44
C ARG A 234 5.16 -23.02 3.69
N VAL A 235 4.12 -22.56 2.99
CA VAL A 235 2.84 -23.25 2.88
C VAL A 235 3.04 -24.36 1.84
N PRO A 236 2.91 -25.65 2.22
CA PRO A 236 3.09 -26.76 1.29
C PRO A 236 2.15 -26.62 0.07
N ALA A 237 2.69 -26.85 -1.13
CA ALA A 237 1.91 -26.75 -2.36
C ALA A 237 0.79 -27.80 -2.43
N ASP A 238 0.95 -28.90 -1.70
CA ASP A 238 0.01 -30.02 -1.56
C ASP A 238 -1.01 -29.85 -0.41
N GLU A 239 -0.88 -28.80 0.41
CA GLU A 239 -1.89 -28.49 1.42
C GLU A 239 -3.22 -28.08 0.76
N GLU A 240 -4.31 -28.77 1.09
CA GLU A 240 -5.64 -28.41 0.61
C GLU A 240 -6.06 -27.07 1.21
N LEU A 241 -6.49 -26.14 0.36
CA LEU A 241 -6.94 -24.85 0.84
C LEU A 241 -8.26 -24.98 1.62
N PRO A 242 -8.45 -24.20 2.70
CA PRO A 242 -9.73 -24.12 3.39
C PRO A 242 -10.88 -23.85 2.42
N SER A 243 -12.00 -24.53 2.59
CA SER A 243 -13.19 -24.39 1.75
C SER A 243 -14.25 -23.53 2.46
N ALA A 244 -14.61 -22.41 1.84
CA ALA A 244 -15.73 -21.56 2.26
C ALA A 244 -17.07 -22.23 1.92
N ASP A 245 -17.15 -22.93 0.78
CA ASP A 245 -18.37 -23.62 0.34
C ASP A 245 -18.69 -24.81 1.25
N ALA A 246 -17.67 -25.55 1.72
CA ALA A 246 -17.87 -26.62 2.71
C ALA A 246 -18.38 -26.06 4.04
N ALA A 247 -17.85 -24.92 4.50
CA ALA A 247 -18.35 -24.26 5.70
C ALA A 247 -19.80 -23.80 5.53
N ALA A 248 -20.13 -23.21 4.37
CA ALA A 248 -21.50 -22.82 4.04
C ALA A 248 -22.46 -24.02 4.01
N ALA A 249 -22.04 -25.14 3.41
CA ALA A 249 -22.81 -26.37 3.37
C ALA A 249 -23.03 -26.99 4.75
N GLU A 250 -22.01 -26.96 5.63
CA GLU A 250 -22.12 -27.41 7.01
C GLU A 250 -23.14 -26.57 7.79
N ILE A 251 -23.08 -25.25 7.65
CA ILE A 251 -24.03 -24.31 8.28
C ILE A 251 -25.46 -24.54 7.75
N ALA A 252 -25.61 -24.71 6.44
CA ALA A 252 -26.90 -25.05 5.83
C ALA A 252 -27.44 -26.41 6.31
N GLY A 253 -26.58 -27.41 6.48
CA GLY A 253 -26.94 -28.72 7.02
C GLY A 253 -27.44 -28.66 8.47
N ARG A 254 -26.78 -27.86 9.32
CA ARG A 254 -27.19 -27.62 10.72
C ARG A 254 -28.55 -26.93 10.84
N THR A 255 -28.92 -26.10 9.85
CA THR A 255 -30.22 -25.41 9.82
C THR A 255 -31.34 -26.27 9.22
N ALA A 256 -31.00 -27.25 8.37
CA ALA A 256 -31.96 -28.18 7.75
C ALA A 256 -32.28 -29.41 8.60
N SER A 257 -31.33 -29.93 9.39
CA SER A 257 -31.65 -30.91 10.43
C SER A 257 -32.37 -30.18 11.55
N SER A 258 -33.64 -30.49 11.79
CA SER A 258 -34.47 -29.93 12.86
C SER A 258 -33.66 -29.54 14.10
N MET A 259 -33.81 -28.30 14.58
CA MET A 259 -33.52 -28.01 15.98
C MET A 259 -34.21 -29.11 16.80
N PRO A 260 -33.47 -29.94 17.57
CA PRO A 260 -34.12 -30.89 18.44
C PRO A 260 -35.03 -30.08 19.37
N ALA A 261 -36.27 -30.53 19.54
CA ALA A 261 -37.19 -29.95 20.51
C ALA A 261 -36.44 -29.77 21.84
N ALA A 262 -36.50 -28.54 22.36
CA ALA A 262 -35.86 -28.06 23.59
C ALA A 262 -35.43 -29.18 24.55
N SER A 263 -34.14 -29.54 24.48
CA SER A 263 -33.48 -30.34 25.53
C SER A 263 -32.90 -29.40 26.58
N ALA A 264 -32.60 -29.95 27.76
CA ALA A 264 -32.20 -29.23 28.99
C ALA A 264 -30.98 -28.26 28.90
N ASP A 265 -30.38 -28.07 27.72
CA ASP A 265 -29.40 -27.01 27.43
C ASP A 265 -30.05 -25.63 27.13
N ASP A 266 -31.39 -25.56 27.14
CA ASP A 266 -32.17 -24.35 26.81
C ASP A 266 -32.13 -23.24 27.90
N GLU A 267 -31.53 -23.49 29.06
CA GLU A 267 -31.31 -22.43 30.08
C GLU A 267 -30.30 -21.35 29.59
N MET A 268 -29.45 -21.66 28.60
CA MET A 268 -28.55 -20.67 27.96
C MET A 268 -29.10 -20.06 26.65
N ALA A 269 -30.31 -20.43 26.21
CA ALA A 269 -30.90 -19.86 25.00
C ALA A 269 -31.42 -18.42 25.22
N GLY A 270 -31.78 -18.08 26.47
CA GLY A 270 -32.26 -16.76 26.86
C GLY A 270 -31.18 -15.74 27.26
N THR A 271 -29.89 -16.12 27.30
CA THR A 271 -28.81 -15.21 27.71
C THR A 271 -28.35 -14.35 26.52
N PRO A 272 -28.50 -13.01 26.57
CA PRO A 272 -27.97 -12.11 25.54
C PRO A 272 -26.48 -12.38 25.24
N GLY A 273 -26.12 -12.44 23.96
CA GLY A 273 -24.76 -12.76 23.50
C GLY A 273 -24.39 -14.26 23.41
N ALA A 274 -25.12 -15.17 24.06
CA ALA A 274 -24.83 -16.61 23.98
C ALA A 274 -25.04 -17.17 22.55
N GLU A 275 -26.04 -16.66 21.84
CA GLU A 275 -26.29 -16.99 20.43
C GLU A 275 -25.13 -16.58 19.52
N ALA A 276 -24.59 -15.36 19.70
CA ALA A 276 -23.43 -14.89 18.94
C ALA A 276 -22.23 -15.82 19.14
N ALA A 277 -21.97 -16.26 20.38
CA ALA A 277 -20.89 -17.19 20.68
C ALA A 277 -21.11 -18.58 20.03
N ARG A 278 -22.36 -19.10 20.02
CA ARG A 278 -22.70 -20.37 19.36
C ARG A 278 -22.52 -20.34 17.85
N LEU A 279 -22.82 -19.21 17.21
CA LEU A 279 -22.63 -19.02 15.77
C LEU A 279 -21.14 -18.92 15.39
N GLY A 280 -20.28 -18.58 16.35
CA GLY A 280 -18.84 -18.54 16.18
C GLY A 280 -18.32 -17.23 15.58
N TYR A 281 -17.04 -17.25 15.20
CA TYR A 281 -16.31 -16.06 14.76
C TYR A 281 -15.48 -16.34 13.50
N ALA A 282 -15.28 -15.29 12.71
CA ALA A 282 -14.61 -15.32 11.42
C ALA A 282 -13.10 -15.60 11.52
N ILE A 283 -12.47 -15.27 12.65
CA ILE A 283 -11.05 -15.54 12.86
C ILE A 283 -10.91 -16.95 13.43
N THR A 284 -10.26 -17.84 12.69
CA THR A 284 -10.14 -19.23 13.13
C THR A 284 -8.75 -19.57 13.63
N GLU A 285 -7.76 -18.90 13.08
CA GLU A 285 -6.41 -18.83 13.63
C GLU A 285 -6.04 -17.35 13.76
N TYR A 286 -5.55 -16.95 14.93
CA TYR A 286 -5.08 -15.58 15.11
C TYR A 286 -3.64 -15.50 14.59
N PRO A 287 -3.28 -14.48 13.79
CA PRO A 287 -1.94 -14.42 13.21
C PRO A 287 -0.87 -14.35 14.30
N ASP A 288 0.28 -14.98 14.05
CA ASP A 288 1.49 -14.74 14.83
C ASP A 288 1.95 -13.30 14.57
N VAL A 289 1.56 -12.41 15.48
CA VAL A 289 1.80 -10.97 15.35
C VAL A 289 3.30 -10.65 15.33
N ASP A 290 4.12 -11.38 16.09
CA ASP A 290 5.55 -11.13 16.14
C ASP A 290 6.21 -11.54 14.82
N ASP A 291 5.81 -12.68 14.25
CA ASP A 291 6.28 -13.10 12.93
C ASP A 291 5.83 -12.16 11.82
N VAL A 292 4.55 -11.78 11.79
CA VAL A 292 4.01 -10.82 10.81
C VAL A 292 4.78 -9.49 10.90
N MET A 293 4.94 -8.94 12.10
CA MET A 293 5.68 -7.68 12.29
C MET A 293 7.16 -7.80 11.89
N ARG A 294 7.79 -8.96 12.12
CA ARG A 294 9.16 -9.25 11.66
C ARG A 294 9.25 -9.26 10.13
N ARG A 295 8.33 -9.94 9.43
CA ARG A 295 8.25 -9.97 7.96
C ARG A 295 7.98 -8.60 7.37
N LEU A 296 7.04 -7.84 7.92
CA LEU A 296 6.74 -6.46 7.52
C LEU A 296 7.94 -5.53 7.69
N LYS A 297 8.72 -5.72 8.77
CA LYS A 297 9.98 -5.01 8.98
C LYS A 297 11.03 -5.38 7.91
N ALA A 298 11.13 -6.66 7.54
CA ALA A 298 12.03 -7.11 6.48
C ALA A 298 11.65 -6.49 5.12
N LEU A 299 10.36 -6.51 4.76
CA LEU A 299 9.82 -5.86 3.54
C LEU A 299 10.20 -4.37 3.46
N THR A 300 10.14 -3.64 4.58
CA THR A 300 10.51 -2.22 4.62
C THR A 300 12.01 -1.98 4.78
N ALA A 301 12.81 -3.00 5.04
CA ALA A 301 14.27 -2.92 5.11
C ALA A 301 14.94 -3.06 3.73
N GLN A 302 14.27 -3.72 2.79
CA GLN A 302 14.78 -3.96 1.44
C GLN A 302 14.23 -2.97 0.39
N PRO A 303 14.88 -2.90 -0.79
CA PRO A 303 14.34 -2.16 -1.94
C PRO A 303 12.94 -2.66 -2.34
N VAL A 304 12.15 -1.75 -2.92
CA VAL A 304 10.85 -2.11 -3.48
C VAL A 304 11.02 -3.06 -4.66
N ARG A 305 10.20 -4.12 -4.70
CA ARG A 305 10.12 -5.05 -5.82
C ARG A 305 8.76 -4.84 -6.48
N GLY A 306 8.76 -4.41 -7.74
CA GLY A 306 7.55 -4.04 -8.47
C GLY A 306 7.53 -4.66 -9.86
N LEU A 307 6.52 -4.31 -10.66
CA LEU A 307 6.35 -4.84 -12.01
C LEU A 307 7.52 -4.45 -12.93
N ARG A 308 7.85 -5.34 -13.87
CA ARG A 308 8.72 -5.01 -14.99
C ARG A 308 8.16 -3.81 -15.77
N HIS A 309 9.03 -3.04 -16.39
CA HIS A 309 8.64 -1.79 -17.05
C HIS A 309 7.66 -2.02 -18.21
N ASP A 310 7.94 -3.02 -19.05
CA ASP A 310 7.07 -3.45 -20.16
C ASP A 310 5.69 -3.89 -19.66
N ALA A 311 5.64 -4.73 -18.62
CA ALA A 311 4.39 -5.16 -18.02
C ALA A 311 3.58 -3.97 -17.47
N MET A 312 4.24 -2.97 -16.89
CA MET A 312 3.56 -1.75 -16.45
C MET A 312 2.97 -0.95 -17.62
N LEU A 313 3.63 -0.92 -18.78
CA LEU A 313 3.09 -0.28 -19.99
C LEU A 313 1.84 -1.02 -20.47
N ASP A 314 1.84 -2.35 -20.44
CA ASP A 314 0.67 -3.16 -20.79
C ASP A 314 -0.51 -2.93 -19.83
N VAL A 315 -0.22 -2.82 -18.52
CA VAL A 315 -1.22 -2.43 -17.50
C VAL A 315 -1.82 -1.06 -17.83
N LEU A 316 -1.01 -0.05 -18.14
CA LEU A 316 -1.54 1.27 -18.50
C LEU A 316 -2.35 1.24 -19.81
N ASN A 317 -1.90 0.47 -20.79
CA ASN A 317 -2.61 0.28 -22.05
C ASN A 317 -3.98 -0.40 -21.85
N TYR A 318 -4.12 -1.31 -20.88
CA TYR A 318 -5.43 -1.83 -20.50
C TYR A 318 -6.39 -0.69 -20.11
N PHE A 319 -5.98 0.23 -19.23
CA PHE A 319 -6.85 1.35 -18.85
C PHE A 319 -7.20 2.26 -20.04
N ASP A 320 -6.22 2.56 -20.90
CA ASP A 320 -6.45 3.43 -22.07
C ASP A 320 -7.35 2.79 -23.15
N THR A 321 -7.40 1.46 -23.23
CA THR A 321 -8.14 0.75 -24.28
C THR A 321 -9.45 0.11 -23.80
N LYS A 322 -9.48 -0.38 -22.56
CA LYS A 322 -10.61 -1.10 -21.96
C LYS A 322 -11.45 -0.26 -20.99
N CYS A 323 -10.93 0.85 -20.48
CA CYS A 323 -11.64 1.71 -19.50
C CYS A 323 -11.90 3.13 -20.05
N ARG A 324 -12.27 3.24 -21.32
CA ARG A 324 -12.37 4.52 -22.05
C ARG A 324 -13.52 5.40 -21.54
N ALA A 325 -14.69 4.82 -21.29
CA ALA A 325 -15.85 5.53 -20.75
C ALA A 325 -15.58 5.99 -19.31
N SER A 326 -14.95 5.14 -18.50
CA SER A 326 -14.49 5.50 -17.15
C SER A 326 -13.53 6.70 -17.16
N LYS A 327 -12.58 6.73 -18.11
CA LYS A 327 -11.67 7.86 -18.31
C LYS A 327 -12.41 9.14 -18.66
N GLU A 328 -13.31 9.09 -19.64
CA GLU A 328 -14.09 10.25 -20.10
C GLU A 328 -14.92 10.88 -18.96
N ILE A 329 -15.62 10.05 -18.20
CA ILE A 329 -16.44 10.51 -17.06
C ILE A 329 -15.54 11.13 -15.99
N THR A 330 -14.40 10.50 -15.67
CA THR A 330 -13.45 11.05 -14.70
C THR A 330 -12.90 12.40 -15.16
N ASP A 331 -12.51 12.54 -16.42
CA ASP A 331 -11.96 13.80 -16.95
C ASP A 331 -12.98 14.94 -16.89
N ARG A 332 -14.27 14.61 -17.09
CA ARG A 332 -15.37 15.54 -16.82
C ARG A 332 -15.52 15.84 -15.33
N ALA A 333 -15.47 14.82 -14.47
CA ALA A 333 -15.63 14.95 -13.03
C ALA A 333 -14.54 15.82 -12.41
N ARG A 334 -13.28 15.73 -12.87
CA ARG A 334 -12.15 16.57 -12.43
C ARG A 334 -12.40 18.07 -12.58
N ARG A 335 -13.30 18.48 -13.48
CA ARG A 335 -13.69 19.89 -13.67
C ARG A 335 -14.67 20.41 -12.62
N ARG A 336 -15.34 19.52 -11.88
CA ARG A 336 -16.45 19.84 -10.96
C ARG A 336 -16.26 19.29 -9.54
N ILE A 337 -15.43 18.26 -9.38
CA ILE A 337 -15.19 17.54 -8.14
C ILE A 337 -13.67 17.61 -7.85
N PRO A 338 -13.24 18.02 -6.65
CA PRO A 338 -11.82 18.03 -6.27
C PRO A 338 -11.17 16.67 -6.52
N GLY A 339 -10.16 16.62 -7.40
CA GLY A 339 -9.49 15.37 -7.78
C GLY A 339 -10.34 14.41 -8.63
N GLY A 340 -11.57 14.78 -9.00
CA GLY A 340 -12.48 13.96 -9.81
C GLY A 340 -13.26 12.89 -9.04
N VAL A 341 -13.10 12.81 -7.72
CA VAL A 341 -13.71 11.77 -6.86
C VAL A 341 -14.26 12.34 -5.56
N GLN A 342 -15.35 11.75 -5.06
CA GLN A 342 -15.98 12.14 -3.79
C GLN A 342 -15.57 11.23 -2.61
N HIS A 343 -14.96 10.08 -2.89
CA HIS A 343 -14.55 9.11 -1.90
C HIS A 343 -13.11 8.66 -2.09
N ASN A 344 -12.39 8.41 -0.98
CA ASN A 344 -10.95 8.16 -0.98
C ASN A 344 -10.58 6.68 -0.77
N LEU A 345 -11.56 5.76 -0.77
CA LEU A 345 -11.25 4.32 -0.62
C LEU A 345 -10.77 3.68 -1.92
N ALA A 346 -11.37 4.08 -3.05
CA ALA A 346 -11.08 3.48 -4.34
C ALA A 346 -9.70 3.89 -4.84
N PHE A 347 -9.07 2.95 -5.53
CA PHE A 347 -7.79 3.14 -6.17
C PHE A 347 -7.97 4.02 -7.43
N ASN A 348 -7.27 5.16 -7.50
CA ASN A 348 -7.55 6.22 -8.50
C ASN A 348 -6.46 6.38 -9.57
N TYR A 349 -5.52 5.44 -9.67
CA TYR A 349 -4.43 5.48 -10.65
C TYR A 349 -4.63 4.39 -11.72
N PRO A 350 -4.47 4.70 -13.03
CA PRO A 350 -4.19 6.03 -13.60
C PRO A 350 -5.38 7.01 -13.50
N PHE A 351 -6.61 6.48 -13.40
CA PHE A 351 -7.83 7.21 -13.12
C PHE A 351 -8.85 6.28 -12.40
N PRO A 352 -9.86 6.82 -11.69
CA PRO A 352 -10.94 6.05 -11.07
C PRO A 352 -11.80 5.34 -12.11
N LEU A 353 -12.26 4.12 -11.77
CA LEU A 353 -13.27 3.41 -12.55
C LEU A 353 -14.68 3.96 -12.25
N ALA A 354 -15.50 4.08 -13.30
CA ALA A 354 -16.91 4.40 -13.15
C ALA A 354 -17.70 3.09 -13.04
N VAL A 355 -18.11 2.70 -11.85
CA VAL A 355 -18.82 1.43 -11.60
C VAL A 355 -20.33 1.62 -11.78
N ASP A 356 -20.96 0.76 -12.59
CA ASP A 356 -22.40 0.79 -12.87
C ASP A 356 -23.18 -0.25 -12.04
N LYS A 357 -22.57 -1.41 -11.74
CA LYS A 357 -23.23 -2.52 -11.05
C LYS A 357 -22.32 -3.17 -10.03
N ALA A 358 -22.91 -3.67 -8.95
CA ALA A 358 -22.29 -4.52 -7.95
C ALA A 358 -23.27 -5.64 -7.59
N ASP A 359 -22.86 -6.89 -7.70
CA ASP A 359 -23.71 -8.07 -7.46
C ASP A 359 -22.87 -9.25 -6.96
N GLY A 360 -23.25 -9.82 -5.82
CA GLY A 360 -22.46 -10.84 -5.14
C GLY A 360 -21.04 -10.34 -4.85
N ALA A 361 -20.04 -11.05 -5.38
CA ALA A 361 -18.62 -10.75 -5.24
C ALA A 361 -18.06 -9.88 -6.39
N TYR A 362 -18.90 -9.37 -7.29
CA TYR A 362 -18.45 -8.74 -8.53
C TYR A 362 -18.88 -7.28 -8.69
N LEU A 363 -18.01 -6.47 -9.30
CA LEU A 363 -18.32 -5.15 -9.86
C LEU A 363 -18.32 -5.20 -11.39
N VAL A 364 -19.17 -4.38 -12.02
CA VAL A 364 -19.14 -4.13 -13.46
C VAL A 364 -18.98 -2.63 -13.71
N ASP A 365 -17.93 -2.25 -14.43
CA ASP A 365 -17.69 -0.86 -14.80
C ASP A 365 -18.54 -0.40 -15.99
N ARG A 366 -18.47 0.90 -16.28
CA ARG A 366 -19.19 1.55 -17.38
C ARG A 366 -18.79 1.05 -18.76
N ASP A 367 -17.61 0.46 -18.86
CA ASP A 367 -17.06 -0.12 -20.08
C ASP A 367 -17.44 -1.60 -20.25
N GLY A 368 -18.13 -2.20 -19.26
CA GLY A 368 -18.57 -3.59 -19.25
C GLY A 368 -17.53 -4.57 -18.72
N ASN A 369 -16.41 -4.10 -18.17
CA ASN A 369 -15.41 -4.95 -17.55
C ASN A 369 -15.92 -5.46 -16.19
N THR A 370 -15.64 -6.72 -15.87
CA THR A 370 -16.04 -7.35 -14.60
C THR A 370 -14.84 -7.55 -13.70
N TYR A 371 -15.01 -7.24 -12.41
CA TYR A 371 -13.97 -7.29 -11.40
C TYR A 371 -14.45 -8.06 -10.17
N ILE A 372 -13.56 -8.81 -9.53
CA ILE A 372 -13.78 -9.35 -8.18
C ILE A 372 -13.62 -8.20 -7.17
N ASP A 373 -14.64 -8.00 -6.32
CA ASP A 373 -14.73 -6.90 -5.38
C ASP A 373 -14.17 -7.26 -3.99
N PHE A 374 -12.86 -7.10 -3.83
CA PHE A 374 -12.26 -7.13 -2.49
C PHE A 374 -12.15 -5.75 -1.84
N LEU A 375 -12.60 -4.68 -2.52
CA LEU A 375 -12.71 -3.36 -1.91
C LEU A 375 -13.92 -3.32 -0.98
N GLN A 376 -15.06 -3.84 -1.45
CA GLN A 376 -16.33 -3.95 -0.72
C GLN A 376 -16.77 -2.63 -0.07
N ALA A 377 -16.50 -1.49 -0.71
CA ALA A 377 -16.69 -0.15 -0.13
C ALA A 377 -16.06 0.03 1.28
N GLY A 378 -14.96 -0.68 1.57
CA GLY A 378 -14.30 -0.69 2.87
C GLY A 378 -14.83 -1.76 3.84
N GLY A 379 -15.58 -2.75 3.35
CA GLY A 379 -16.05 -3.91 4.11
C GLY A 379 -17.48 -3.93 4.68
N PRO A 380 -18.44 -3.02 4.38
CA PRO A 380 -19.83 -3.19 4.87
C PRO A 380 -20.63 -4.38 4.31
N THR A 381 -20.33 -4.88 3.12
CA THR A 381 -21.18 -5.84 2.39
C THR A 381 -20.86 -7.30 2.73
N ILE A 382 -21.02 -7.70 4.00
CA ILE A 382 -20.70 -9.06 4.49
C ILE A 382 -21.50 -10.17 3.78
N LEU A 383 -22.73 -9.87 3.39
CA LEU A 383 -23.61 -10.81 2.66
C LEU A 383 -23.30 -10.87 1.15
N GLY A 384 -22.39 -10.04 0.65
CA GLY A 384 -22.22 -9.74 -0.77
C GLY A 384 -23.03 -8.51 -1.20
N SER A 385 -22.70 -7.96 -2.37
CA SER A 385 -23.42 -6.83 -2.94
C SER A 385 -24.79 -7.26 -3.48
N ASN A 386 -25.77 -6.37 -3.40
CA ASN A 386 -27.13 -6.57 -3.94
C ASN A 386 -27.85 -7.84 -3.41
N TYR A 387 -27.66 -8.16 -2.12
CA TYR A 387 -28.26 -9.35 -1.51
C TYR A 387 -29.80 -9.28 -1.47
N GLY A 388 -30.45 -10.09 -2.31
CA GLY A 388 -31.90 -10.08 -2.57
C GLY A 388 -32.78 -10.03 -1.31
N PRO A 389 -32.61 -10.95 -0.34
CA PRO A 389 -33.44 -10.99 0.87
C PRO A 389 -33.45 -9.69 1.69
N VAL A 390 -32.35 -8.93 1.69
CA VAL A 390 -32.31 -7.61 2.35
C VAL A 390 -32.93 -6.55 1.45
N ASN A 391 -32.56 -6.53 0.18
CA ASN A 391 -32.97 -5.49 -0.77
C ASN A 391 -34.49 -5.48 -0.99
N GLU A 392 -35.12 -6.63 -1.07
CA GLU A 392 -36.58 -6.76 -1.23
C GLU A 392 -37.31 -6.13 -0.04
N ARG A 393 -36.87 -6.43 1.19
CA ARG A 393 -37.47 -5.93 2.42
C ARG A 393 -37.24 -4.44 2.60
N VAL A 394 -36.06 -3.95 2.22
CA VAL A 394 -35.77 -2.52 2.22
C VAL A 394 -36.64 -1.78 1.19
N ALA A 395 -36.86 -2.37 0.01
CA ALA A 395 -37.73 -1.79 -1.00
C ALA A 395 -39.19 -1.68 -0.52
N ASP A 396 -39.69 -2.67 0.24
CA ASP A 396 -40.99 -2.58 0.91
C ASP A 396 -41.06 -1.38 1.85
N VAL A 397 -40.06 -1.23 2.74
CA VAL A 397 -40.02 -0.09 3.68
C VAL A 397 -40.02 1.26 2.97
N VAL A 398 -39.27 1.39 1.87
CA VAL A 398 -39.27 2.62 1.08
C VAL A 398 -40.63 2.87 0.41
N ARG A 399 -41.29 1.83 -0.09
CA ARG A 399 -42.64 1.94 -0.69
C ARG A 399 -43.68 2.38 0.34
N ASP A 400 -43.60 1.84 1.55
CA ASP A 400 -44.62 2.04 2.59
C ASP A 400 -44.41 3.32 3.40
N SER A 401 -43.17 3.58 3.83
CA SER A 401 -42.83 4.66 4.77
C SER A 401 -42.07 5.82 4.12
N GLY A 402 -41.57 5.63 2.90
CA GLY A 402 -40.59 6.52 2.28
C GLY A 402 -39.18 6.35 2.87
N PRO A 403 -38.17 7.05 2.32
CA PRO A 403 -36.78 6.89 2.76
C PRO A 403 -36.48 7.54 4.12
N VAL A 404 -37.17 8.64 4.46
CA VAL A 404 -36.95 9.44 5.67
C VAL A 404 -38.24 10.14 6.07
N THR A 405 -38.63 10.05 7.34
CA THR A 405 -39.84 10.70 7.90
C THR A 405 -39.51 11.85 8.86
N GLY A 406 -38.32 11.85 9.48
CA GLY A 406 -37.94 12.79 10.54
C GLY A 406 -38.63 12.55 11.89
N LEU A 407 -39.39 11.47 12.01
CA LEU A 407 -40.07 11.03 13.22
C LEU A 407 -39.67 9.60 13.56
N PHE A 408 -39.94 9.19 14.80
CA PHE A 408 -39.63 7.86 15.29
C PHE A 408 -40.29 6.76 14.44
N HIS A 409 -39.49 5.77 14.04
CA HIS A 409 -39.94 4.59 13.31
C HIS A 409 -39.55 3.30 14.03
N GLU A 410 -40.37 2.24 13.93
CA GLU A 410 -40.15 0.98 14.66
C GLU A 410 -38.80 0.30 14.38
N TYR A 411 -38.22 0.50 13.19
CA TYR A 411 -36.91 -0.06 12.84
C TYR A 411 -35.77 0.55 13.63
N GLU A 412 -35.93 1.75 14.20
CA GLU A 412 -34.94 2.31 15.12
C GLU A 412 -34.81 1.43 16.36
N LEU A 413 -35.94 1.01 16.92
CA LEU A 413 -35.99 0.10 18.07
C LEU A 413 -35.50 -1.29 17.68
N LYS A 414 -36.02 -1.87 16.59
CA LYS A 414 -35.61 -3.21 16.13
C LYS A 414 -34.11 -3.32 15.89
N LEU A 415 -33.48 -2.27 15.32
CA LEU A 415 -32.03 -2.23 15.16
C LEU A 415 -31.30 -2.18 16.50
N ALA A 416 -31.75 -1.37 17.46
CA ALA A 416 -31.15 -1.33 18.79
C ALA A 416 -31.28 -2.67 19.53
N GLU A 417 -32.45 -3.32 19.43
CA GLU A 417 -32.74 -4.61 20.06
C GLU A 417 -31.88 -5.75 19.47
N ILE A 418 -31.73 -5.81 18.14
CA ILE A 418 -30.89 -6.85 17.52
C ILE A 418 -29.40 -6.64 17.82
N ILE A 419 -28.94 -5.38 17.91
CA ILE A 419 -27.58 -5.07 18.37
C ILE A 419 -27.41 -5.55 19.81
N HIS A 420 -28.33 -5.22 20.72
CA HIS A 420 -28.28 -5.67 22.12
C HIS A 420 -28.28 -7.19 22.25
N ARG A 421 -29.12 -7.89 21.46
CA ARG A 421 -29.21 -9.36 21.44
C ARG A 421 -27.86 -10.02 21.19
N PHE A 422 -27.08 -9.52 20.23
CA PHE A 422 -25.79 -10.10 19.86
C PHE A 422 -24.59 -9.49 20.59
N MET A 423 -24.69 -8.21 21.00
CA MET A 423 -23.67 -7.45 21.72
C MET A 423 -24.27 -6.94 23.04
N PRO A 424 -24.43 -7.78 24.07
CA PRO A 424 -25.17 -7.43 25.29
C PRO A 424 -24.56 -6.30 26.12
N HIS A 425 -23.27 -6.02 25.93
CA HIS A 425 -22.60 -4.85 26.51
C HIS A 425 -23.05 -3.51 25.90
N VAL A 426 -23.71 -3.56 24.75
CA VAL A 426 -24.44 -2.43 24.16
C VAL A 426 -25.85 -2.43 24.75
N GLU A 427 -25.98 -1.83 25.92
CA GLU A 427 -27.26 -1.72 26.65
C GLU A 427 -28.16 -0.63 26.06
N MET A 428 -27.55 0.44 25.54
CA MET A 428 -28.22 1.49 24.80
C MET A 428 -27.45 1.82 23.52
N TYR A 429 -28.18 2.20 22.47
CA TYR A 429 -27.62 2.49 21.15
C TYR A 429 -28.20 3.77 20.55
N ARG A 430 -27.36 4.53 19.83
CA ARG A 430 -27.75 5.72 19.07
C ARG A 430 -27.15 5.68 17.67
N SER A 431 -28.02 5.64 16.66
CA SER A 431 -27.66 5.71 15.24
C SER A 431 -27.21 7.12 14.83
N LEU A 432 -26.24 7.19 13.92
CA LEU A 432 -25.62 8.42 13.40
C LEU A 432 -25.29 8.29 11.90
N GLY A 433 -24.97 9.40 11.24
CA GLY A 433 -24.75 9.42 9.79
C GLY A 433 -23.52 8.63 9.32
N SER A 434 -22.50 8.49 10.17
CA SER A 434 -21.24 7.84 9.80
C SER A 434 -20.44 7.35 11.02
N GLY A 435 -19.51 6.42 10.79
CA GLY A 435 -18.54 6.02 11.81
C GLY A 435 -17.68 7.19 12.33
N THR A 436 -17.40 8.20 11.50
CA THR A 436 -16.69 9.41 11.94
C THR A 436 -17.50 10.18 12.98
N GLU A 437 -18.79 10.40 12.73
CA GLU A 437 -19.70 11.03 13.69
C GLU A 437 -19.84 10.20 14.96
N ALA A 438 -19.88 8.88 14.84
CA ALA A 438 -19.98 7.99 15.98
C ALA A 438 -18.76 8.07 16.91
N VAL A 439 -17.54 8.11 16.37
CA VAL A 439 -16.32 8.34 17.18
C VAL A 439 -16.36 9.74 17.83
N MET A 440 -16.76 10.77 17.07
CA MET A 440 -16.89 12.14 17.62
C MET A 440 -17.84 12.18 18.81
N ALA A 441 -18.98 11.49 18.68
CA ALA A 441 -20.01 11.40 19.68
C ALA A 441 -19.54 10.59 20.90
N ALA A 442 -18.87 9.45 20.69
CA ALA A 442 -18.31 8.63 21.77
C ALA A 442 -17.27 9.39 22.60
N VAL A 443 -16.36 10.12 21.95
CA VAL A 443 -15.37 10.97 22.62
C VAL A 443 -16.03 12.10 23.42
N ARG A 444 -17.08 12.72 22.87
CA ARG A 444 -17.87 13.74 23.56
C ARG A 444 -18.58 13.15 24.79
N GLY A 445 -19.23 12.00 24.63
CA GLY A 445 -19.93 11.28 25.69
C GLY A 445 -18.99 10.87 26.82
N ALA A 446 -17.84 10.28 26.49
CA ALA A 446 -16.84 9.90 27.48
C ALA A 446 -16.34 11.08 28.32
N ARG A 447 -16.12 12.25 27.72
CA ARG A 447 -15.73 13.46 28.45
C ARG A 447 -16.87 13.97 29.35
N ALA A 448 -18.10 13.99 28.85
CA ALA A 448 -19.25 14.45 29.61
C ALA A 448 -19.53 13.55 30.82
N PHE A 449 -19.48 12.23 30.62
CA PHE A 449 -19.70 11.24 31.67
C PHE A 449 -18.60 11.29 32.75
N THR A 450 -17.33 11.30 32.34
CA THR A 450 -16.21 11.22 33.29
C THR A 450 -15.81 12.57 33.91
N GLY A 451 -16.20 13.69 33.30
CA GLY A 451 -15.68 15.03 33.62
C GLY A 451 -14.19 15.25 33.29
N ARG A 452 -13.54 14.28 32.62
CA ARG A 452 -12.10 14.30 32.34
C ARG A 452 -11.81 14.90 30.96
N LYS A 453 -10.59 15.43 30.80
CA LYS A 453 -10.25 16.25 29.61
C LYS A 453 -9.56 15.45 28.50
N MET A 454 -8.64 14.55 28.87
CA MET A 454 -7.73 13.91 27.91
C MET A 454 -8.35 12.69 27.26
N VAL A 455 -8.03 12.47 25.99
CA VAL A 455 -8.30 11.21 25.27
C VAL A 455 -6.98 10.66 24.76
N ILE A 456 -6.81 9.34 24.89
CA ILE A 456 -5.67 8.63 24.30
C ILE A 456 -6.24 7.77 23.16
N LYS A 457 -5.61 7.81 21.98
CA LYS A 457 -5.87 6.83 20.92
C LYS A 457 -4.60 6.05 20.62
N VAL A 458 -4.78 4.82 20.14
CA VAL A 458 -3.66 4.03 19.60
C VAL A 458 -3.18 4.66 18.28
N GLY A 459 -1.87 4.80 18.15
CA GLY A 459 -1.20 5.46 17.03
C GLY A 459 -1.37 4.73 15.71
N GLY A 460 -1.43 5.48 14.62
CA GLY A 460 -1.65 4.95 13.28
C GLY A 460 -3.09 4.55 12.98
N ALA A 461 -3.99 4.49 13.96
CA ALA A 461 -5.38 4.08 13.78
C ALA A 461 -6.20 5.14 13.03
N TYR A 462 -7.21 4.70 12.27
CA TYR A 462 -8.16 5.55 11.57
C TYR A 462 -9.53 5.51 12.25
N HIS A 463 -9.84 6.58 12.99
CA HIS A 463 -11.13 6.75 13.70
C HIS A 463 -11.97 7.85 13.06
N GLY A 464 -11.95 7.92 11.72
CA GLY A 464 -12.55 9.02 10.97
C GLY A 464 -11.66 10.27 10.88
N TRP A 465 -12.22 11.31 10.28
CA TRP A 465 -11.49 12.54 9.93
C TRP A 465 -11.82 13.76 10.82
N SER A 466 -12.44 13.53 11.98
CA SER A 466 -12.75 14.60 12.91
C SER A 466 -11.49 15.28 13.47
N ASP A 467 -11.61 16.56 13.85
CA ASP A 467 -10.49 17.38 14.32
C ASP A 467 -9.63 16.70 15.40
N THR A 468 -10.26 15.98 16.32
CA THR A 468 -9.56 15.29 17.42
C THR A 468 -8.90 13.99 16.98
N MET A 469 -9.41 13.31 15.95
CA MET A 469 -9.01 11.96 15.56
C MET A 469 -8.03 11.90 14.39
N VAL A 470 -7.87 13.00 13.63
CA VAL A 470 -6.79 13.14 12.64
C VAL A 470 -5.38 13.17 13.26
N TYR A 471 -5.29 13.27 14.59
CA TYR A 471 -4.03 13.18 15.33
C TYR A 471 -3.46 11.75 15.27
N GLY A 472 -2.20 11.60 14.86
CA GLY A 472 -1.53 10.29 14.78
C GLY A 472 -2.18 9.33 13.78
N LEU A 473 -2.73 9.85 12.68
CA LEU A 473 -3.50 9.08 11.69
C LEU A 473 -2.60 8.26 10.75
N ARG A 474 -3.02 7.03 10.41
CA ARG A 474 -2.43 6.11 9.41
C ARG A 474 -1.06 5.52 9.76
N VAL A 475 -0.14 6.38 10.21
CA VAL A 475 1.22 6.01 10.60
C VAL A 475 1.47 6.52 12.02
N PRO A 476 1.92 5.66 12.96
CA PRO A 476 2.24 6.08 14.31
C PRO A 476 3.34 7.16 14.35
N GLY A 477 3.22 8.10 15.30
CA GLY A 477 4.15 9.21 15.46
C GLY A 477 3.93 10.35 14.45
N THR A 478 2.84 10.33 13.69
CA THR A 478 2.51 11.42 12.76
C THR A 478 1.91 12.64 13.45
N TYR A 479 1.38 12.49 14.66
CA TYR A 479 0.80 13.56 15.46
C TYR A 479 -0.10 14.49 14.61
N ARG A 480 0.24 15.78 14.47
CA ARG A 480 -0.56 16.77 13.73
C ARG A 480 -0.25 16.88 12.23
N MET A 481 0.56 15.99 11.64
CA MET A 481 0.94 16.13 10.22
C MET A 481 -0.25 16.09 9.24
N ASN A 482 -1.34 15.40 9.61
CA ASN A 482 -2.58 15.33 8.84
C ASN A 482 -3.63 16.39 9.24
N ALA A 483 -3.30 17.33 10.14
CA ALA A 483 -4.23 18.29 10.72
C ALA A 483 -4.18 19.69 10.06
N LYS A 484 -3.82 19.77 8.77
CA LYS A 484 -3.83 21.05 8.03
C LYS A 484 -5.25 21.61 7.98
N GLY A 485 -5.42 22.88 8.38
CA GLY A 485 -6.73 23.53 8.49
C GLY A 485 -7.39 23.40 9.87
N ILE A 486 -6.85 22.60 10.78
CA ILE A 486 -7.41 22.39 12.13
C ILE A 486 -6.64 23.22 13.17
N PRO A 487 -7.31 24.09 13.96
CA PRO A 487 -6.67 24.87 15.01
C PRO A 487 -5.87 24.02 16.00
N PHE A 488 -4.76 24.55 16.52
CA PHE A 488 -3.92 23.82 17.48
C PHE A 488 -4.70 23.39 18.73
N GLY A 489 -5.63 24.23 19.20
CA GLY A 489 -6.47 23.94 20.36
C GLY A 489 -7.35 22.69 20.20
N ALA A 490 -7.75 22.34 18.98
CA ALA A 490 -8.67 21.23 18.73
C ALA A 490 -8.07 19.85 19.05
N THR A 491 -6.74 19.70 18.95
CA THR A 491 -6.04 18.46 19.33
C THR A 491 -5.31 18.55 20.66
N ALA A 492 -5.40 19.67 21.39
CA ALA A 492 -4.63 19.89 22.62
C ALA A 492 -4.93 18.87 23.74
N ARG A 493 -6.08 18.20 23.63
CA ARG A 493 -6.57 17.19 24.58
C ARG A 493 -6.60 15.78 24.00
N THR A 494 -5.94 15.54 22.87
CA THR A 494 -5.72 14.22 22.29
C THR A 494 -4.26 13.83 22.42
N ARG A 495 -3.99 12.61 22.87
CA ARG A 495 -2.65 12.03 22.89
C ARG A 495 -2.64 10.71 22.13
N GLU A 496 -1.48 10.39 21.58
CA GLU A 496 -1.22 9.10 20.94
C GLU A 496 -0.44 8.20 21.90
N ALA A 497 -0.82 6.92 21.97
CA ALA A 497 0.02 5.83 22.48
C ALA A 497 0.44 4.95 21.30
N PHE A 498 1.72 4.61 21.19
CA PHE A 498 2.20 3.76 20.09
C PHE A 498 1.57 2.36 20.15
N PRO A 499 1.28 1.73 19.00
CA PRO A 499 0.83 0.34 18.96
C PRO A 499 1.79 -0.58 19.72
N HIS A 500 1.24 -1.55 20.44
CA HIS A 500 1.97 -2.57 21.22
C HIS A 500 2.75 -2.03 22.44
N ASP A 501 2.83 -0.71 22.65
CA ASP A 501 3.58 -0.10 23.76
C ASP A 501 2.68 0.22 24.96
N LEU A 502 2.29 -0.83 25.69
CA LEU A 502 1.48 -0.72 26.91
C LEU A 502 2.18 0.08 28.02
N GLY A 503 3.51 0.03 28.09
CA GLY A 503 4.30 0.83 29.03
C GLY A 503 4.14 2.33 28.78
N GLN A 504 4.15 2.74 27.52
CA GLN A 504 3.89 4.12 27.14
C GLN A 504 2.42 4.53 27.36
N LEU A 505 1.46 3.64 27.09
CA LEU A 505 0.06 3.89 27.44
C LEU A 505 -0.10 4.16 28.94
N LYS A 506 0.44 3.28 29.79
CA LYS A 506 0.42 3.45 31.26
C LYS A 506 1.07 4.76 31.69
N ARG A 507 2.23 5.11 31.12
CA ARG A 507 2.90 6.40 31.40
C ARG A 507 2.01 7.60 31.08
N LYS A 508 1.33 7.59 29.92
CA LYS A 508 0.42 8.68 29.53
C LYS A 508 -0.80 8.75 30.43
N LEU A 509 -1.34 7.62 30.88
CA LEU A 509 -2.43 7.57 31.85
C LEU A 509 -2.02 8.22 33.18
N ILE A 510 -0.81 7.91 33.69
CA ILE A 510 -0.24 8.54 34.90
C ILE A 510 -0.10 10.06 34.70
N GLU A 511 0.55 10.49 33.62
CA GLU A 511 0.76 11.92 33.33
C GLU A 511 -0.56 12.69 33.18
N ASN A 512 -1.58 12.05 32.62
CA ASN A 512 -2.88 12.68 32.39
C ASN A 512 -3.65 12.95 33.69
N ARG A 513 -3.33 12.28 34.82
CA ARG A 513 -3.92 12.61 36.13
C ARG A 513 -3.71 14.09 36.48
N LEU A 514 -2.53 14.63 36.18
CA LEU A 514 -2.20 16.05 36.39
C LEU A 514 -2.75 16.98 35.29
N ARG A 515 -3.32 16.45 34.21
CA ARG A 515 -3.84 17.21 33.05
C ARG A 515 -5.37 17.24 32.98
N GLY A 516 -6.04 16.85 34.07
CA GLY A 516 -7.50 16.75 34.16
C GLY A 516 -8.05 15.37 33.81
N GLY A 517 -7.25 14.31 33.98
CA GLY A 517 -7.64 12.91 33.80
C GLY A 517 -7.80 12.47 32.34
N THR A 518 -7.80 11.15 32.13
CA THR A 518 -8.14 10.51 30.84
C THR A 518 -9.60 10.09 30.86
N ALA A 519 -10.40 10.67 29.96
CA ALA A 519 -11.80 10.32 29.76
C ALA A 519 -11.93 8.96 29.07
N ALA A 520 -11.13 8.71 28.02
CA ALA A 520 -11.18 7.46 27.28
C ALA A 520 -9.85 7.08 26.64
N VAL A 521 -9.69 5.77 26.43
CA VAL A 521 -8.72 5.16 25.51
C VAL A 521 -9.49 4.57 24.33
N VAL A 522 -9.12 4.97 23.10
CA VAL A 522 -9.76 4.53 21.86
C VAL A 522 -8.87 3.52 21.14
N VAL A 523 -9.43 2.36 20.77
CA VAL A 523 -8.72 1.24 20.15
C VAL A 523 -9.52 0.67 18.98
N GLU A 524 -8.87 0.43 17.83
CA GLU A 524 -9.36 -0.53 16.83
C GLU A 524 -8.97 -1.94 17.32
N PRO A 525 -9.90 -2.86 17.64
CA PRO A 525 -9.58 -4.09 18.38
C PRO A 525 -8.60 -5.04 17.69
N VAL A 526 -8.62 -5.09 16.36
CA VAL A 526 -7.70 -5.93 15.57
C VAL A 526 -6.35 -5.26 15.33
N GLY A 527 -6.24 -3.96 15.64
CA GLY A 527 -5.06 -3.14 15.43
C GLY A 527 -5.31 -1.99 14.43
N PRO A 528 -4.43 -0.96 14.45
CA PRO A 528 -4.54 0.22 13.60
C PRO A 528 -4.75 -0.08 12.11
N GLU A 529 -5.61 0.72 11.46
CA GLU A 529 -5.92 0.59 10.03
C GLU A 529 -6.45 -0.80 9.70
N SER A 530 -7.43 -1.26 10.48
CA SER A 530 -8.06 -2.58 10.31
C SER A 530 -7.04 -3.73 10.27
N GLY A 531 -6.05 -3.68 11.17
CA GLY A 531 -5.04 -4.73 11.29
C GLY A 531 -3.84 -4.61 10.36
N THR A 532 -3.64 -3.51 9.61
CA THR A 532 -2.36 -3.27 8.88
C THR A 532 -1.16 -3.32 9.83
N ARG A 533 -1.40 -2.98 11.11
CA ARG A 533 -0.52 -3.34 12.22
C ARG A 533 -1.33 -4.21 13.19
N PRO A 534 -1.29 -5.54 13.07
CA PRO A 534 -2.15 -6.39 13.89
C PRO A 534 -1.79 -6.23 15.38
N ALA A 535 -2.80 -6.18 16.25
CA ALA A 535 -2.58 -6.12 17.70
C ALA A 535 -2.34 -7.53 18.26
N PRO A 536 -1.44 -7.73 19.25
CA PRO A 536 -1.33 -8.98 20.00
C PRO A 536 -2.69 -9.40 20.56
N ARG A 537 -2.96 -10.71 20.60
CA ARG A 537 -4.28 -11.24 20.99
C ARG A 537 -4.74 -10.77 22.38
N ASP A 538 -3.80 -10.60 23.31
CA ASP A 538 -4.04 -10.16 24.69
C ASP A 538 -3.99 -8.63 24.87
N PHE A 539 -3.69 -7.87 23.81
CA PHE A 539 -3.54 -6.41 23.88
C PHE A 539 -4.81 -5.73 24.40
N ASN A 540 -5.98 -6.12 23.90
CA ASN A 540 -7.26 -5.54 24.28
C ASN A 540 -7.57 -5.75 25.77
N ALA A 541 -7.30 -6.95 26.30
CA ALA A 541 -7.47 -7.26 27.72
C ALA A 541 -6.55 -6.41 28.60
N ARG A 542 -5.29 -6.25 28.20
CA ARG A 542 -4.34 -5.39 28.93
C ARG A 542 -4.69 -3.91 28.87
N VAL A 543 -5.26 -3.43 27.74
CA VAL A 543 -5.78 -2.06 27.67
C VAL A 543 -6.99 -1.88 28.57
N ARG A 544 -7.90 -2.87 28.65
CA ARG A 544 -9.04 -2.86 29.58
C ARG A 544 -8.57 -2.75 31.03
N GLU A 545 -7.63 -3.57 31.46
CA GLU A 545 -7.04 -3.51 32.81
C GLU A 545 -6.47 -2.12 33.13
N LEU A 546 -5.75 -1.51 32.19
CA LEU A 546 -5.24 -0.14 32.34
C LEU A 546 -6.35 0.91 32.36
N CYS A 547 -7.44 0.72 31.62
CA CYS A 547 -8.59 1.61 31.68
C CYS A 547 -9.25 1.55 33.07
N ASP A 548 -9.39 0.34 33.65
CA ASP A 548 -9.95 0.13 34.98
C ASP A 548 -9.05 0.72 36.08
N GLU A 549 -7.74 0.45 36.04
CA GLU A 549 -6.75 0.98 37.00
C GLU A 549 -6.79 2.52 37.08
N PHE A 550 -7.06 3.19 35.96
CA PHE A 550 -7.05 4.64 35.87
C PHE A 550 -8.45 5.26 35.81
N GLY A 551 -9.52 4.46 35.82
CA GLY A 551 -10.91 4.89 35.65
C GLY A 551 -11.20 5.61 34.34
N ALA A 552 -10.46 5.30 33.26
CA ALA A 552 -10.75 5.78 31.91
C ALA A 552 -11.74 4.83 31.24
N LEU A 553 -12.60 5.34 30.36
CA LEU A 553 -13.47 4.48 29.56
C LEU A 553 -12.67 3.80 28.44
N LEU A 554 -12.94 2.53 28.18
CA LEU A 554 -12.47 1.85 26.98
C LEU A 554 -13.50 2.05 25.85
N ILE A 555 -13.04 2.61 24.74
CA ILE A 555 -13.83 2.74 23.52
C ILE A 555 -13.28 1.78 22.47
N PHE A 556 -14.08 0.80 22.07
CA PHE A 556 -13.80 0.01 20.87
C PHE A 556 -14.36 0.69 19.64
N ASP A 557 -13.47 0.99 18.70
CA ASP A 557 -13.85 1.34 17.34
C ASP A 557 -14.07 0.05 16.53
N GLU A 558 -15.32 -0.39 16.52
CA GLU A 558 -15.80 -1.57 15.82
C GLU A 558 -16.43 -1.22 14.47
N VAL A 559 -16.11 -0.05 13.90
CA VAL A 559 -16.65 0.37 12.60
C VAL A 559 -16.31 -0.63 11.49
N VAL A 560 -15.23 -1.41 11.61
CA VAL A 560 -14.89 -2.50 10.68
C VAL A 560 -15.18 -3.88 11.26
N THR A 561 -14.93 -4.10 12.55
CA THR A 561 -14.98 -5.43 13.18
C THR A 561 -16.38 -5.85 13.59
N GLY A 562 -17.26 -4.90 13.90
CA GLY A 562 -18.64 -5.16 14.33
C GLY A 562 -19.42 -5.89 13.25
N PHE A 563 -20.06 -7.01 13.61
CA PHE A 563 -20.77 -7.92 12.70
C PHE A 563 -19.92 -8.55 11.58
N ARG A 564 -18.62 -8.20 11.46
CA ARG A 564 -17.68 -8.79 10.48
C ARG A 564 -16.88 -9.94 11.08
N LEU A 565 -16.41 -9.79 12.31
CA LEU A 565 -15.68 -10.86 12.99
C LEU A 565 -16.60 -11.96 13.52
N GLY A 566 -17.90 -11.72 13.50
CA GLY A 566 -18.95 -12.50 14.15
C GLY A 566 -20.01 -11.55 14.67
N LEU A 567 -21.19 -12.07 15.03
CA LEU A 567 -22.30 -11.20 15.48
C LEU A 567 -22.00 -10.48 16.80
N GLY A 568 -21.16 -11.07 17.66
CA GLY A 568 -20.68 -10.44 18.89
C GLY A 568 -19.57 -9.41 18.70
N GLY A 569 -19.13 -9.19 17.46
CA GLY A 569 -18.02 -8.29 17.13
C GLY A 569 -16.68 -8.74 17.73
N ALA A 570 -15.72 -7.82 17.76
CA ALA A 570 -14.43 -8.03 18.39
C ALA A 570 -14.54 -8.16 19.90
N ALA A 571 -15.46 -7.43 20.54
CA ALA A 571 -15.73 -7.57 21.97
C ALA A 571 -16.05 -9.03 22.35
N GLY A 572 -16.95 -9.67 21.60
CA GLY A 572 -17.27 -11.09 21.77
C GLY A 572 -16.09 -12.00 21.46
N TYR A 573 -15.37 -11.78 20.34
CA TYR A 573 -14.23 -12.61 19.94
C TYR A 573 -13.08 -12.60 20.95
N PHE A 574 -12.72 -11.43 21.46
CA PHE A 574 -11.64 -11.28 22.44
C PHE A 574 -12.09 -11.54 23.88
N GLY A 575 -13.40 -11.61 24.15
CA GLY A 575 -13.94 -11.69 25.50
C GLY A 575 -13.63 -10.44 26.33
N VAL A 576 -13.58 -9.26 25.69
CA VAL A 576 -13.26 -7.99 26.34
C VAL A 576 -14.43 -7.02 26.15
N THR A 577 -14.98 -6.57 27.27
CA THR A 577 -16.12 -5.64 27.27
C THR A 577 -15.64 -4.18 27.29
N PRO A 578 -15.89 -3.39 26.23
CA PRO A 578 -15.66 -1.94 26.25
C PRO A 578 -16.77 -1.22 27.02
N ASP A 579 -16.51 0.02 27.45
CA ASP A 579 -17.54 0.89 28.03
C ASP A 579 -18.43 1.51 26.93
N LEU A 580 -17.84 1.79 25.77
CA LEU A 580 -18.53 2.25 24.57
C LEU A 580 -18.03 1.49 23.33
N THR A 581 -18.96 1.15 22.45
CA THR A 581 -18.72 0.52 21.15
C THR A 581 -19.16 1.48 20.06
N VAL A 582 -18.25 1.80 19.14
CA VAL A 582 -18.54 2.57 17.94
C VAL A 582 -18.79 1.58 16.82
N LEU A 583 -19.97 1.65 16.21
CA LEU A 583 -20.37 0.81 15.09
C LEU A 583 -20.44 1.63 13.80
N GLY A 584 -20.30 0.95 12.68
CA GLY A 584 -20.50 1.50 11.35
C GLY A 584 -20.49 0.40 10.30
N LYS A 585 -20.34 0.77 9.03
CA LYS A 585 -20.25 -0.15 7.88
C LYS A 585 -21.33 -1.26 7.91
N ALA A 586 -20.97 -2.46 8.36
CA ALA A 586 -21.83 -3.65 8.35
C ALA A 586 -23.10 -3.47 9.19
N VAL A 587 -23.10 -2.56 10.17
CA VAL A 587 -24.28 -2.26 11.01
C VAL A 587 -25.52 -1.81 10.20
N SER A 588 -25.31 -1.26 8.99
CA SER A 588 -26.39 -0.89 8.06
C SER A 588 -26.41 -1.76 6.78
N GLY A 589 -25.65 -2.86 6.74
CA GLY A 589 -25.60 -3.76 5.59
C GLY A 589 -25.09 -3.14 4.28
N GLY A 590 -24.37 -2.01 4.32
CA GLY A 590 -23.91 -1.28 3.12
C GLY A 590 -24.78 -0.12 2.69
N TYR A 591 -25.88 0.14 3.39
CA TYR A 591 -26.72 1.32 3.17
C TYR A 591 -26.13 2.58 3.83
N PRO A 592 -26.53 3.80 3.40
CA PRO A 592 -26.15 5.06 4.04
C PRO A 592 -26.47 5.07 5.55
N MET A 593 -25.98 6.08 6.28
CA MET A 593 -26.15 6.15 7.75
C MET A 593 -25.54 4.93 8.47
N ALA A 594 -24.31 4.59 8.08
CA ALA A 594 -23.55 3.46 8.58
C ALA A 594 -22.71 3.88 9.80
N GLY A 595 -23.35 4.34 10.87
CA GLY A 595 -22.70 4.82 12.08
C GLY A 595 -23.57 4.73 13.32
N GLY A 596 -22.96 4.49 14.48
CA GLY A 596 -23.65 4.65 15.76
C GLY A 596 -22.75 4.40 16.94
N VAL A 597 -23.17 4.88 18.11
CA VAL A 597 -22.48 4.66 19.39
C VAL A 597 -23.42 3.93 20.32
N GLY A 598 -22.91 2.88 20.95
CA GLY A 598 -23.61 2.16 22.00
C GLY A 598 -22.69 1.82 23.16
N GLY A 599 -23.25 1.29 24.24
CA GLY A 599 -22.47 0.87 25.39
C GLY A 599 -23.31 0.83 26.67
N ARG A 600 -22.64 0.94 27.81
CA ARG A 600 -23.26 0.89 29.14
C ARG A 600 -24.30 2.00 29.32
N ALA A 601 -25.44 1.68 29.92
CA ALA A 601 -26.59 2.57 30.03
C ALA A 601 -26.28 3.88 30.78
N ASP A 602 -25.52 3.82 31.87
CA ASP A 602 -25.09 5.00 32.63
C ASP A 602 -24.22 5.97 31.81
N VAL A 603 -23.32 5.45 30.97
CA VAL A 603 -22.49 6.26 30.06
C VAL A 603 -23.35 6.84 28.95
N MET A 604 -24.24 6.03 28.37
CA MET A 604 -25.12 6.42 27.28
C MET A 604 -26.22 7.41 27.70
N ALA A 605 -26.52 7.53 29.00
CA ALA A 605 -27.50 8.49 29.52
C ALA A 605 -27.18 9.95 29.17
N VAL A 606 -25.91 10.31 28.93
CA VAL A 606 -25.51 11.68 28.52
C VAL A 606 -26.00 12.05 27.11
N PHE A 607 -26.38 11.07 26.29
CA PHE A 607 -26.87 11.26 24.92
C PHE A 607 -28.39 11.50 24.86
N GLY A 608 -29.08 11.46 26.00
CA GLY A 608 -30.51 11.69 26.10
C GLY A 608 -30.93 12.99 25.41
N SER A 609 -32.00 12.95 24.62
CA SER A 609 -32.57 14.09 23.91
C SER A 609 -34.02 14.26 24.39
N GLY A 610 -34.32 15.30 25.18
CA GLY A 610 -35.66 15.53 25.75
C GLY A 610 -35.72 16.68 26.78
N LEU A 611 -36.92 17.19 27.06
CA LEU A 611 -37.21 18.22 28.10
C LEU A 611 -37.19 17.64 29.53
N ASP A 612 -37.19 16.32 29.62
CA ASP A 612 -37.18 15.44 30.78
C ASP A 612 -35.79 15.34 31.41
N GLY A 613 -34.99 16.40 31.26
CA GLY A 613 -33.64 16.55 31.77
C GLY A 613 -33.58 16.37 33.28
N ARG A 614 -33.40 15.11 33.72
CA ARG A 614 -32.78 14.82 35.00
C ARG A 614 -31.42 15.54 34.99
N SER A 615 -31.19 16.33 36.02
CA SER A 615 -30.03 17.19 36.22
C SER A 615 -28.72 16.41 36.05
N GLY A 616 -28.04 16.61 34.91
CA GLY A 616 -26.81 15.92 34.52
C GLY A 616 -26.15 16.52 33.28
N ALA A 617 -24.93 16.07 32.95
CA ALA A 617 -24.15 16.56 31.80
C ALA A 617 -24.68 15.97 30.48
N HIS A 618 -25.70 16.60 29.89
CA HIS A 618 -26.25 16.24 28.58
C HIS A 618 -25.38 16.77 27.45
N ILE A 619 -25.22 15.96 26.39
CA ILE A 619 -24.49 16.36 25.19
C ILE A 619 -25.41 16.46 23.98
N GLN A 620 -25.22 17.52 23.20
CA GLN A 620 -25.94 17.66 21.94
C GLN A 620 -25.29 16.76 20.88
N VAL A 621 -26.01 15.75 20.43
CA VAL A 621 -25.60 14.83 19.36
C VAL A 621 -26.82 14.49 18.52
N GLY A 622 -26.75 14.60 17.20
CA GLY A 622 -27.83 14.22 16.30
C GLY A 622 -27.48 14.53 14.85
N GLY A 623 -28.40 14.23 13.95
CA GLY A 623 -28.29 14.54 12.52
C GLY A 623 -29.63 14.35 11.82
N THR A 624 -29.94 15.22 10.85
CA THR A 624 -31.24 15.23 10.16
C THR A 624 -31.62 13.90 9.52
N LEU A 625 -30.63 13.16 9.02
CA LEU A 625 -30.81 11.86 8.37
C LEU A 625 -30.40 10.68 9.26
N SER A 626 -30.08 10.94 10.54
CA SER A 626 -29.77 9.89 11.51
C SER A 626 -31.05 9.13 11.92
N ALA A 627 -30.89 7.86 12.27
CA ALA A 627 -31.96 6.92 12.58
C ALA A 627 -33.10 6.85 11.53
N ASN A 628 -32.81 7.05 10.24
CA ASN A 628 -33.86 7.00 9.21
C ASN A 628 -34.39 5.56 8.98
N PRO A 629 -35.69 5.38 8.61
CA PRO A 629 -36.31 4.06 8.47
C PRO A 629 -35.59 3.15 7.46
N LEU A 630 -35.15 3.70 6.33
CA LEU A 630 -34.44 2.97 5.28
C LEU A 630 -33.18 2.28 5.82
N SER A 631 -32.29 3.06 6.45
CA SER A 631 -31.01 2.56 6.95
C SER A 631 -31.17 1.68 8.18
N CYS A 632 -32.13 1.99 9.07
CA CYS A 632 -32.42 1.17 10.25
C CYS A 632 -33.00 -0.19 9.86
N ALA A 633 -33.93 -0.23 8.90
CA ALA A 633 -34.47 -1.47 8.36
C ALA A 633 -33.39 -2.30 7.66
N ALA A 634 -32.57 -1.66 6.83
CA ALA A 634 -31.45 -2.32 6.17
C ALA A 634 -30.48 -2.97 7.16
N GLY A 635 -30.09 -2.26 8.23
CA GLY A 635 -29.25 -2.80 9.29
C GLY A 635 -29.90 -3.99 10.00
N TYR A 636 -31.17 -3.87 10.37
CA TYR A 636 -31.93 -4.94 11.03
C TYR A 636 -31.97 -6.20 10.16
N PHE A 637 -32.45 -6.10 8.92
CA PHE A 637 -32.55 -7.25 8.02
C PHE A 637 -31.18 -7.83 7.65
N ALA A 638 -30.15 -6.99 7.47
CA ALA A 638 -28.81 -7.48 7.19
C ALA A 638 -28.24 -8.28 8.37
N ILE A 639 -28.43 -7.83 9.61
CA ILE A 639 -27.95 -8.56 10.79
C ILE A 639 -28.75 -9.86 10.99
N GLU A 640 -30.07 -9.85 10.76
CA GLU A 640 -30.88 -11.08 10.75
C GLU A 640 -30.36 -12.10 9.72
N GLU A 641 -30.09 -11.65 8.49
CA GLU A 641 -29.60 -12.52 7.43
C GLU A 641 -28.16 -12.99 7.68
N MET A 642 -27.30 -12.16 8.29
CA MET A 642 -25.98 -12.58 8.76
C MET A 642 -26.08 -13.67 9.82
N ALA A 643 -27.06 -13.59 10.72
CA ALA A 643 -27.30 -14.63 11.72
C ALA A 643 -27.84 -15.92 11.10
N ARG A 644 -28.79 -15.80 10.18
CA ARG A 644 -29.41 -16.93 9.48
C ARG A 644 -28.41 -17.73 8.64
N THR A 645 -27.52 -17.03 7.94
CA THR A 645 -26.55 -17.63 7.02
C THR A 645 -25.18 -17.88 7.65
N ASN A 646 -24.93 -17.31 8.83
CA ASN A 646 -23.61 -17.23 9.45
C ASN A 646 -22.54 -16.63 8.51
N ALA A 647 -22.94 -15.61 7.74
CA ALA A 647 -22.12 -14.93 6.75
C ALA A 647 -20.74 -14.47 7.27
N PRO A 648 -20.57 -13.96 8.51
CA PRO A 648 -19.26 -13.56 9.01
C PRO A 648 -18.24 -14.71 9.03
N VAL A 649 -18.66 -15.91 9.43
CA VAL A 649 -17.80 -17.10 9.49
C VAL A 649 -17.44 -17.58 8.08
N ILE A 650 -18.41 -17.63 7.16
CA ILE A 650 -18.18 -18.00 5.76
C ILE A 650 -17.20 -17.02 5.10
N ALA A 651 -17.39 -15.71 5.31
CA ALA A 651 -16.48 -14.69 4.84
C ALA A 651 -15.06 -14.88 5.42
N GLY A 652 -14.96 -15.27 6.70
CA GLY A 652 -13.70 -15.60 7.36
C GLY A 652 -12.96 -16.74 6.65
N ARG A 653 -13.67 -17.81 6.30
CA ARG A 653 -13.13 -18.96 5.55
C ARG A 653 -12.61 -18.58 4.18
N ALA A 654 -13.34 -17.74 3.45
CA ALA A 654 -12.88 -17.18 2.18
C ALA A 654 -11.58 -16.36 2.37
N GLY A 655 -11.50 -15.61 3.48
CA GLY A 655 -10.29 -14.86 3.85
C GLY A 655 -9.10 -15.77 4.15
N ASP A 656 -9.31 -16.89 4.86
CA ASP A 656 -8.26 -17.88 5.13
C ASP A 656 -7.76 -18.53 3.84
N ARG A 657 -8.69 -18.92 2.96
CA ARG A 657 -8.42 -19.51 1.64
C ARG A 657 -7.56 -18.58 0.78
N LEU A 658 -8.01 -17.34 0.61
CA LEU A 658 -7.31 -16.31 -0.15
C LEU A 658 -5.91 -16.06 0.43
N THR A 659 -5.80 -15.96 1.75
CA THR A 659 -4.52 -15.71 2.43
C THR A 659 -3.51 -16.83 2.21
N ARG A 660 -3.90 -18.09 2.44
CA ARG A 660 -3.03 -19.25 2.22
C ARG A 660 -2.63 -19.38 0.75
N GLY A 661 -3.55 -19.12 -0.18
CA GLY A 661 -3.26 -19.07 -1.61
C GLY A 661 -2.23 -18.00 -1.97
N LEU A 662 -2.40 -16.77 -1.47
CA LEU A 662 -1.45 -15.67 -1.69
C LEU A 662 -0.07 -15.98 -1.10
N GLN A 663 0.00 -16.57 0.11
CA GLN A 663 1.25 -17.00 0.72
C GLN A 663 2.00 -18.00 -0.16
N ARG A 664 1.29 -18.99 -0.74
CA ARG A 664 1.89 -19.94 -1.69
C ARG A 664 2.45 -19.26 -2.94
N LEU A 665 1.73 -18.31 -3.52
CA LEU A 665 2.19 -17.57 -4.70
C LEU A 665 3.40 -16.68 -4.38
N VAL A 666 3.38 -16.00 -3.22
CA VAL A 666 4.53 -15.21 -2.76
C VAL A 666 5.76 -16.09 -2.62
N ASP A 667 5.61 -17.26 -2.01
CA ASP A 667 6.70 -18.20 -1.79
C ASP A 667 7.20 -18.84 -3.09
N SER A 668 6.32 -19.22 -4.02
CA SER A 668 6.70 -19.85 -5.29
C SER A 668 7.55 -18.94 -6.17
N TYR A 669 7.31 -17.63 -6.09
CA TYR A 669 8.07 -16.61 -6.82
C TYR A 669 9.23 -16.01 -6.00
N GLY A 670 9.42 -16.43 -4.75
CA GLY A 670 10.42 -15.85 -3.84
C GLY A 670 10.24 -14.34 -3.66
N LEU A 671 9.00 -13.88 -3.61
CA LEU A 671 8.65 -12.47 -3.45
C LEU A 671 8.78 -12.05 -1.97
N PRO A 672 9.17 -10.80 -1.69
CA PRO A 672 9.30 -10.32 -0.32
C PRO A 672 7.98 -9.85 0.30
N TYR A 673 6.87 -10.10 -0.38
CA TYR A 673 5.55 -9.61 0.02
C TYR A 673 5.08 -10.35 1.28
N VAL A 674 4.14 -9.74 2.01
CA VAL A 674 3.64 -10.32 3.25
C VAL A 674 2.13 -10.42 3.16
N ALA A 675 1.61 -11.65 3.24
CA ALA A 675 0.18 -11.92 3.26
C ALA A 675 -0.25 -12.52 4.61
N TYR A 676 -1.32 -11.98 5.19
CA TYR A 676 -1.91 -12.44 6.45
C TYR A 676 -3.35 -11.95 6.55
N ASN A 677 -4.15 -12.55 7.43
CA ASN A 677 -5.52 -12.10 7.69
C ASN A 677 -5.89 -12.15 9.17
N GLN A 678 -6.97 -11.44 9.48
CA GLN A 678 -7.74 -11.60 10.70
C GLN A 678 -9.18 -11.87 10.27
N GLY A 679 -9.46 -13.15 9.98
CA GLY A 679 -10.74 -13.59 9.42
C GLY A 679 -10.91 -13.02 8.01
N SER A 680 -12.02 -12.32 7.78
CA SER A 680 -12.37 -11.75 6.47
C SER A 680 -11.67 -10.43 6.12
N ILE A 681 -10.67 -10.02 6.90
CA ILE A 681 -9.81 -8.86 6.63
C ILE A 681 -8.44 -9.38 6.20
N VAL A 682 -8.17 -9.34 4.90
CA VAL A 682 -6.95 -9.90 4.29
C VAL A 682 -6.00 -8.76 3.93
N HIS A 683 -4.71 -8.94 4.21
CA HIS A 683 -3.64 -8.01 3.87
C HIS A 683 -2.64 -8.68 2.94
N LEU A 684 -2.19 -7.95 1.92
CA LEU A 684 -1.11 -8.27 1.00
C LEU A 684 -0.20 -7.04 0.87
N GLU A 685 0.86 -7.01 1.66
CA GLU A 685 1.78 -5.89 1.71
C GLU A 685 2.93 -6.07 0.71
N CYS A 686 2.91 -5.30 -0.38
CA CYS A 686 3.98 -5.28 -1.39
C CYS A 686 4.92 -4.08 -1.25
N SER A 687 4.40 -2.94 -0.78
CA SER A 687 5.15 -1.68 -0.71
C SER A 687 5.63 -1.32 0.70
N GLY A 688 4.86 -1.71 1.73
CA GLY A 688 5.07 -1.32 3.12
C GLY A 688 5.07 0.20 3.37
N VAL A 689 4.45 1.01 2.50
CA VAL A 689 4.44 2.49 2.65
C VAL A 689 3.79 2.93 3.96
N MET A 690 2.71 2.24 4.35
CA MET A 690 1.98 2.51 5.59
C MET A 690 2.75 2.07 6.82
N LEU A 691 3.87 1.36 6.66
CA LEU A 691 4.69 0.75 7.72
C LEU A 691 6.00 1.50 7.97
N LEU A 692 6.24 2.61 7.26
CA LEU A 692 7.43 3.43 7.42
C LEU A 692 7.55 4.02 8.83
N ASP A 693 8.77 3.99 9.38
CA ASP A 693 9.07 4.54 10.70
C ASP A 693 9.37 6.05 10.61
N MET A 694 8.53 6.84 11.28
CA MET A 694 8.67 8.29 11.36
C MET A 694 9.91 8.76 12.12
N ARG A 695 10.57 7.87 12.89
CA ARG A 695 11.81 8.20 13.64
C ARG A 695 13.03 8.41 12.73
N ASN A 696 12.99 7.98 11.47
CA ASN A 696 14.09 8.17 10.51
C ASN A 696 13.65 9.06 9.31
N PRO A 697 13.72 10.40 9.45
CA PRO A 697 13.21 11.33 8.44
C PRO A 697 13.95 11.25 7.09
N VAL A 698 15.24 10.87 7.10
CA VAL A 698 16.04 10.73 5.88
C VAL A 698 15.59 9.51 5.06
N LYS A 699 15.36 8.36 5.73
CA LYS A 699 14.83 7.16 5.07
C LYS A 699 13.43 7.41 4.52
N LEU A 700 12.57 8.07 5.31
CA LEU A 700 11.21 8.44 4.91
C LEU A 700 11.20 9.30 3.64
N LEU A 701 12.00 10.36 3.58
CA LEU A 701 12.05 11.26 2.42
C LEU A 701 12.51 10.54 1.14
N LYS A 702 13.44 9.59 1.27
CA LYS A 702 13.96 8.80 0.14
C LYS A 702 12.98 7.75 -0.38
N GLU A 703 12.28 7.05 0.51
CA GLU A 703 11.50 5.86 0.15
C GLU A 703 10.00 6.10 0.00
N ASN A 704 9.44 7.14 0.63
CA ASN A 704 7.98 7.36 0.64
C ASN A 704 7.40 7.47 -0.77
N LYS A 705 8.08 8.21 -1.67
CA LYS A 705 7.60 8.40 -3.05
C LYS A 705 7.64 7.10 -3.86
N SER A 706 8.71 6.30 -3.74
CA SER A 706 8.85 5.05 -4.50
C SER A 706 7.89 3.97 -3.99
N ARG A 707 7.73 3.83 -2.66
CA ARG A 707 6.78 2.88 -2.07
C ARG A 707 5.33 3.26 -2.37
N LYS A 708 4.99 4.55 -2.30
CA LYS A 708 3.65 5.03 -2.71
C LYS A 708 3.38 4.73 -4.19
N ARG A 709 4.36 5.00 -5.06
CA ARG A 709 4.24 4.67 -6.50
C ARG A 709 4.09 3.17 -6.73
N LEU A 710 4.82 2.33 -6.00
CA LEU A 710 4.67 0.87 -6.11
C LEU A 710 3.27 0.43 -5.69
N MET A 711 2.78 0.91 -4.54
CA MET A 711 1.40 0.66 -4.10
C MET A 711 0.41 1.05 -5.20
N GLU A 712 0.68 2.17 -5.88
CA GLU A 712 -0.15 2.61 -6.99
C GLU A 712 -0.08 1.68 -8.22
N GLN A 713 1.11 1.22 -8.57
CA GLN A 713 1.31 0.35 -9.72
C GLN A 713 0.72 -1.05 -9.50
N MET A 714 0.87 -1.61 -8.30
CA MET A 714 0.30 -2.91 -7.95
C MET A 714 -1.24 -2.86 -7.95
N GLY A 715 -1.84 -1.82 -7.35
CA GLY A 715 -3.28 -1.62 -7.39
C GLY A 715 -3.84 -1.54 -8.81
N ALA A 716 -3.15 -0.83 -9.70
CA ALA A 716 -3.51 -0.76 -11.12
C ALA A 716 -3.38 -2.11 -11.81
N ALA A 717 -2.33 -2.88 -11.53
CA ALA A 717 -2.14 -4.20 -12.14
C ALA A 717 -3.17 -5.23 -11.68
N TYR A 718 -3.51 -5.26 -10.39
CA TYR A 718 -4.62 -6.09 -9.89
C TYR A 718 -5.92 -5.73 -10.61
N THR A 719 -6.20 -4.43 -10.73
CA THR A 719 -7.41 -3.94 -11.41
C THR A 719 -7.43 -4.33 -12.89
N ALA A 720 -6.30 -4.20 -13.60
CA ALA A 720 -6.20 -4.61 -15.01
C ALA A 720 -6.39 -6.12 -15.22
N HIS A 721 -6.16 -6.93 -14.19
CA HIS A 721 -6.45 -8.38 -14.18
C HIS A 721 -7.81 -8.71 -13.55
N GLY A 722 -8.65 -7.70 -13.32
CA GLY A 722 -10.02 -7.86 -12.84
C GLY A 722 -10.15 -8.10 -11.34
N ILE A 723 -9.23 -7.58 -10.52
CA ILE A 723 -9.33 -7.61 -9.05
C ILE A 723 -9.30 -6.17 -8.53
N VAL A 724 -10.30 -5.77 -7.75
CA VAL A 724 -10.34 -4.46 -7.10
C VAL A 724 -10.02 -4.64 -5.61
N THR A 725 -8.96 -3.97 -5.14
CA THR A 725 -8.51 -4.01 -3.74
C THR A 725 -8.50 -2.62 -3.12
N LEU A 726 -8.48 -2.55 -1.79
CA LEU A 726 -8.29 -1.30 -1.08
C LEU A 726 -6.81 -0.90 -1.09
N ALA A 727 -6.53 0.20 -1.79
CA ALA A 727 -5.20 0.80 -1.91
C ALA A 727 -4.10 -0.17 -2.39
N GLY A 728 -4.43 -1.25 -3.11
CA GLY A 728 -3.45 -2.22 -3.59
C GLY A 728 -2.85 -3.10 -2.50
N SER A 729 -3.39 -3.11 -1.27
CA SER A 729 -2.82 -3.92 -0.18
C SER A 729 -3.82 -4.59 0.75
N ARG A 730 -5.05 -4.06 0.91
CA ARG A 730 -6.04 -4.64 1.83
C ARG A 730 -7.27 -5.12 1.06
N MET A 731 -7.85 -6.21 1.52
CA MET A 731 -8.95 -6.91 0.89
C MET A 731 -9.97 -7.31 1.96
N TYR A 732 -11.24 -7.27 1.60
CA TYR A 732 -12.34 -7.75 2.43
C TYR A 732 -13.08 -8.85 1.68
N THR A 733 -13.28 -9.98 2.34
CA THR A 733 -14.12 -11.06 1.84
C THR A 733 -15.51 -10.99 2.48
N SER A 734 -16.46 -11.67 1.85
CA SER A 734 -17.88 -11.78 2.19
C SER A 734 -18.36 -13.21 1.98
N MET A 735 -19.61 -13.48 2.33
CA MET A 735 -20.27 -14.75 2.04
C MET A 735 -20.36 -15.07 0.55
N ALA A 736 -20.31 -14.06 -0.33
CA ALA A 736 -20.38 -14.26 -1.78
C ALA A 736 -19.06 -14.74 -2.39
N ASP A 737 -17.96 -14.68 -1.64
CA ASP A 737 -16.63 -15.11 -2.09
C ASP A 737 -16.47 -16.63 -1.91
N THR A 738 -17.17 -17.38 -2.77
CA THR A 738 -17.10 -18.86 -2.84
C THR A 738 -15.70 -19.36 -3.19
N ASP A 739 -15.47 -20.68 -3.07
CA ASP A 739 -14.16 -21.25 -3.41
C ASP A 739 -13.77 -20.95 -4.87
N ALA A 740 -14.74 -21.02 -5.78
CA ALA A 740 -14.53 -20.70 -7.20
C ALA A 740 -14.13 -19.23 -7.42
N VAL A 741 -14.72 -18.30 -6.67
CA VAL A 741 -14.38 -16.87 -6.74
C VAL A 741 -12.96 -16.64 -6.23
N VAL A 742 -12.62 -17.24 -5.10
CA VAL A 742 -11.29 -17.11 -4.50
C VAL A 742 -10.22 -17.77 -5.39
N ASP A 743 -10.51 -18.91 -6.00
CA ASP A 743 -9.58 -19.59 -6.90
C ASP A 743 -9.35 -18.80 -8.19
N ASP A 744 -10.39 -18.18 -8.76
CA ASP A 744 -10.26 -17.24 -9.89
C ASP A 744 -9.41 -16.02 -9.50
N ALA A 745 -9.62 -15.45 -8.31
CA ALA A 745 -8.79 -14.38 -7.79
C ALA A 745 -7.32 -14.80 -7.65
N LEU A 746 -7.04 -15.98 -7.10
CA LEU A 746 -5.67 -16.49 -6.95
C LEU A 746 -4.99 -16.69 -8.31
N ALA A 747 -5.70 -17.21 -9.32
CA ALA A 747 -5.18 -17.33 -10.67
C ALA A 747 -4.82 -15.96 -11.30
N ARG A 748 -5.61 -14.92 -11.02
CA ARG A 748 -5.33 -13.54 -11.47
C ARG A 748 -4.19 -12.90 -10.69
N PHE A 749 -4.06 -13.16 -9.39
CA PHE A 749 -2.90 -12.73 -8.60
C PHE A 749 -1.61 -13.40 -9.10
N ASP A 750 -1.66 -14.69 -9.42
CA ASP A 750 -0.53 -15.43 -10.02
C ASP A 750 -0.05 -14.77 -11.32
N GLN A 751 -0.99 -14.44 -12.22
CA GLN A 751 -0.69 -13.69 -13.44
C GLN A 751 0.01 -12.36 -13.16
N VAL A 752 -0.45 -11.59 -12.17
CA VAL A 752 0.19 -10.32 -11.79
C VAL A 752 1.58 -10.54 -11.16
N PHE A 753 1.74 -11.57 -10.33
CA PHE A 753 3.01 -11.86 -9.68
C PHE A 753 4.08 -12.32 -10.68
N ALA A 754 3.68 -13.05 -11.73
CA ALA A 754 4.55 -13.39 -12.87
C ALA A 754 5.07 -12.16 -13.65
N LEU A 755 4.47 -10.97 -13.45
CA LEU A 755 4.90 -9.71 -14.05
C LEU A 755 5.88 -8.92 -13.19
N VAL A 756 6.15 -9.38 -11.97
CA VAL A 756 7.07 -8.72 -11.04
C VAL A 756 8.52 -8.87 -11.52
N ASP A 757 9.33 -7.83 -11.32
CA ASP A 757 10.73 -7.84 -11.70
C ASP A 757 11.54 -8.90 -10.93
N GLY A 758 12.41 -9.62 -11.65
CA GLY A 758 13.17 -10.77 -11.16
C GLY A 758 12.38 -12.06 -10.93
N VAL A 759 11.10 -12.10 -11.33
CA VAL A 759 10.32 -13.32 -11.59
C VAL A 759 10.43 -13.65 -13.07
#